data_AF-A0A2Z4MQA9-F1
#
_entry.id   AF-A0A2Z4MQA9-F1
#
_cell.length_a   1.000
_cell.length_b   1.000
_cell.length_c   1.000
_cell.angle_alpha   90.00
_cell.angle_beta   90.00
_cell.angle_gamma   90.00
#
_symmetry.space_group_name_H-M   'P 1'
#
loop_
_entity.id
_entity.type
_entity.pdbx_description
1 polymer ?
#
loop_
_entity_poly.entity_id
_entity_poly.type
_entity_poly.pdbx_seq_one_letter_code
_entity_poly.pdbx_strand_id
1 'polypeptide(L)'
;MSKKRFGSRTLAALLAAATLLVQSTPLTHAATEPEKPAVESGKPAEETKKLEDQFKKQEEAHTEFTDLGNSYASKAVNRLAALHMISGQGENRFNPQNTISRQDIAVLLTKVIGLQPTEIEDAAFEDVPLESPYAPYVYGLSELGVMNGRSEHTMGALDPLTRQELAVMLSRLMKEGSVTKVAGQTPVAYSDEEEIADYAKTAVEEVTNQRWMQGAGGKFNPTGTVTRAEAAVIAERVLDARYQQAEQVKYKVDVERLSLAAGTSQRLKVSSISGDELPFTPIFAFDRPELGTISADGTFVAGLTAGKGNLTVTVGYKTTTIPVEIKDAGKPSVEKAEDTTKTAPVTSSNDSATKVDESKTVVEGEKPDADKGTTEADATKPADPKEETEEPAKQDELVNIAPGSYTAVTTFGAPDSYFQELEKQYPGPVGGLVTPTEDWTGYHRQFGRKVTVELDEAKPLERVALTFKQQKTSGITMPEYMEVEVSRDGKVWSYAGRAVHDVSAKEDKLVTRTLSVTLPDVNTRYVRVSFPVKVFAFARQLEVWAKTDSEWNNGAVLLPPPNPAKLEEAKQAGRRVENMLLAYTGEHGELGTWTKEDFLPMVGYRTVDGYMRDQMFDTILFLPYQTIPATKESWTMYMNDLFGSNKQLDALNQAMREYNRLRGTLYTTPTQENVVLALPYPNANQTNFGQLNEKNPSLSFNPAGIGEEQAYLNRKAALEWYFQELIKRWNKEEYAYLKLEGIYWFHELVEDSAPKERQLIRDMGSMVHDEALRYYWIPYFGAPGVSEWKSLYFDKAFLQPSYYSDKPVGIDRIQGVLDVVNKYDMDIEIEGDWKMYNDPKFYQTYYNQLVATHKLGMDKDNVHAYYFGSKTLLESVKSTDPVKRAIYDDTYKWMRGRFDRTEFFEGSEMP
;
A
#
# COMPACT_ATOMS: atom_id res chain seq x y z
N MET A 1 -74.08 13.73 -4.48
CA MET A 1 -74.92 12.66 -5.09
C MET A 1 -74.11 11.36 -5.16
N SER A 2 -74.76 10.18 -5.13
CA SER A 2 -74.29 8.80 -5.48
C SER A 2 -72.84 8.36 -5.14
N LYS A 3 -72.53 7.31 -4.36
CA LYS A 3 -72.79 5.83 -4.50
C LYS A 3 -72.29 5.26 -5.85
N LYS A 4 -71.59 4.10 -5.98
CA LYS A 4 -71.19 2.96 -5.09
C LYS A 4 -69.64 2.74 -5.26
N ARG A 5 -68.83 1.93 -4.54
CA ARG A 5 -68.92 0.79 -3.58
C ARG A 5 -69.02 -0.65 -4.17
N PHE A 6 -68.26 -1.58 -3.57
CA PHE A 6 -68.04 -3.03 -3.86
C PHE A 6 -67.02 -3.36 -4.98
N GLY A 7 -66.26 -4.48 -4.91
CA GLY A 7 -66.18 -5.48 -3.83
C GLY A 7 -65.15 -6.60 -4.10
N SER A 8 -64.56 -7.17 -3.03
CA SER A 8 -63.41 -8.11 -3.05
C SER A 8 -63.78 -9.60 -2.87
N ARG A 9 -62.84 -10.50 -3.24
CA ARG A 9 -62.44 -11.81 -2.62
C ARG A 9 -61.89 -12.78 -3.69
N THR A 10 -60.64 -13.29 -3.62
CA THR A 10 -60.11 -14.46 -2.86
C THR A 10 -60.86 -15.79 -2.99
N LEU A 11 -60.21 -16.85 -3.53
CA LEU A 11 -59.67 -17.98 -2.74
C LEU A 11 -58.76 -18.97 -3.54
N ALA A 12 -58.06 -19.80 -2.76
CA ALA A 12 -57.37 -21.11 -2.93
C ALA A 12 -57.79 -22.13 -4.03
N ALA A 13 -57.11 -23.28 -4.25
CA ALA A 13 -55.71 -23.75 -4.07
C ALA A 13 -55.54 -25.25 -4.48
N LEU A 14 -54.28 -25.74 -4.54
CA LEU A 14 -53.78 -27.13 -4.43
C LEU A 14 -53.99 -28.22 -5.53
N LEU A 15 -52.86 -28.82 -5.92
CA LEU A 15 -52.51 -30.25 -6.15
C LEU A 15 -53.44 -31.24 -6.93
N ALA A 16 -52.85 -31.92 -7.93
CA ALA A 16 -52.47 -33.36 -7.89
C ALA A 16 -51.70 -33.78 -9.18
N ALA A 17 -51.09 -34.98 -9.22
CA ALA A 17 -50.26 -35.49 -10.34
C ALA A 17 -50.58 -36.95 -10.72
N ALA A 18 -50.28 -37.38 -11.97
CA ALA A 18 -50.06 -38.76 -12.47
C ALA A 18 -50.16 -38.86 -14.03
N THR A 19 -49.70 -39.90 -14.77
CA THR A 19 -48.34 -40.51 -14.89
C THR A 19 -48.20 -41.32 -16.22
N LEU A 20 -46.98 -41.38 -16.81
CA LEU A 20 -46.35 -42.53 -17.54
C LEU A 20 -46.81 -43.05 -18.93
N LEU A 21 -45.89 -43.85 -19.54
CA LEU A 21 -45.91 -44.69 -20.77
C LEU A 21 -45.87 -43.96 -22.14
N VAL A 22 -44.86 -44.04 -23.05
CA VAL A 22 -43.63 -44.87 -23.29
C VAL A 22 -43.76 -46.08 -24.24
N GLN A 23 -42.70 -46.31 -25.05
CA GLN A 23 -42.40 -47.38 -26.05
C GLN A 23 -42.74 -47.03 -27.52
N SER A 24 -42.01 -47.51 -28.56
CA SER A 24 -41.04 -48.64 -28.63
C SER A 24 -39.72 -48.35 -29.39
N THR A 25 -38.77 -49.29 -29.33
CA THR A 25 -37.41 -49.26 -29.95
C THR A 25 -37.34 -50.05 -31.28
N PRO A 26 -36.13 -50.25 -31.89
CA PRO A 26 -35.25 -51.38 -31.50
C PRO A 26 -33.74 -51.07 -31.45
N LEU A 27 -32.95 -52.05 -30.99
CA LEU A 27 -31.49 -52.04 -30.73
C LEU A 27 -30.84 -53.33 -31.27
N THR A 28 -29.58 -53.24 -31.75
CA THR A 28 -28.50 -54.28 -31.73
C THR A 28 -27.21 -53.60 -32.24
N HIS A 29 -26.06 -53.57 -31.54
CA HIS A 29 -25.09 -54.65 -31.23
C HIS A 29 -24.37 -55.24 -32.49
N ALA A 30 -23.04 -55.41 -32.53
CA ALA A 30 -21.98 -55.07 -31.56
C ALA A 30 -20.54 -55.07 -32.17
N ALA A 31 -19.60 -54.46 -31.44
CA ALA A 31 -18.15 -54.75 -31.28
C ALA A 31 -17.19 -55.00 -32.48
N THR A 32 -16.11 -54.20 -32.53
CA THR A 32 -14.71 -54.61 -32.85
C THR A 32 -13.70 -53.69 -32.14
N GLU A 33 -12.44 -54.12 -32.04
CA GLU A 33 -11.33 -53.49 -31.30
C GLU A 33 -10.74 -52.21 -31.96
N PRO A 34 -9.97 -51.39 -31.21
CA PRO A 34 -9.37 -50.16 -31.75
C PRO A 34 -8.03 -50.40 -32.48
N GLU A 35 -7.97 -50.04 -33.76
CA GLU A 35 -6.67 -49.83 -34.43
C GLU A 35 -6.05 -48.48 -34.03
N LYS A 36 -4.71 -48.46 -33.91
CA LYS A 36 -3.94 -47.26 -33.54
C LYS A 36 -3.90 -46.24 -34.70
N PRO A 37 -4.24 -44.96 -34.49
CA PRO A 37 -3.75 -43.88 -35.34
C PRO A 37 -2.22 -43.78 -35.24
N ALA A 38 -1.55 -43.45 -36.35
CA ALA A 38 -0.12 -43.23 -36.35
C ALA A 38 0.25 -41.90 -35.68
N VAL A 39 1.45 -41.84 -35.08
CA VAL A 39 2.01 -40.58 -34.55
C VAL A 39 2.53 -39.74 -35.73
N GLU A 40 1.78 -38.71 -36.12
CA GLU A 40 2.28 -37.65 -37.00
C GLU A 40 2.68 -36.45 -36.15
N SER A 41 3.97 -36.15 -36.12
CA SER A 41 4.58 -35.28 -35.12
C SER A 41 4.53 -33.81 -35.51
N GLY A 42 3.65 -33.02 -34.88
CA GLY A 42 3.88 -31.58 -34.75
C GLY A 42 2.65 -30.67 -34.69
N LYS A 43 2.01 -30.54 -33.51
CA LYS A 43 1.28 -29.30 -33.12
C LYS A 43 0.95 -29.17 -31.61
N PRO A 44 1.92 -29.13 -30.67
CA PRO A 44 1.61 -28.93 -29.25
C PRO A 44 1.02 -27.54 -28.93
N ALA A 45 1.58 -26.50 -29.57
CA ALA A 45 1.41 -25.11 -29.17
C ALA A 45 0.02 -24.49 -29.40
N GLU A 46 -0.89 -25.17 -30.12
CA GLU A 46 -2.21 -24.63 -30.46
C GLU A 46 -3.33 -25.19 -29.55
N GLU A 47 -3.06 -26.29 -28.83
CA GLU A 47 -3.90 -26.77 -27.74
C GLU A 47 -3.40 -26.26 -26.39
N THR A 48 -2.08 -26.21 -26.12
CA THR A 48 -1.58 -25.57 -24.89
C THR A 48 -2.04 -24.12 -24.81
N LYS A 49 -1.96 -23.36 -25.92
CA LYS A 49 -2.45 -21.98 -25.93
C LYS A 49 -3.95 -21.86 -25.68
N LYS A 50 -4.77 -22.84 -26.08
CA LYS A 50 -6.21 -22.85 -25.75
C LYS A 50 -6.48 -23.16 -24.28
N LEU A 51 -5.68 -24.04 -23.66
CA LEU A 51 -5.73 -24.25 -22.21
C LEU A 51 -5.21 -23.02 -21.46
N GLU A 52 -4.08 -22.44 -21.87
CA GLU A 52 -3.52 -21.20 -21.30
C GLU A 52 -4.50 -20.02 -21.39
N ASP A 53 -5.15 -19.81 -22.55
CA ASP A 53 -6.18 -18.78 -22.74
C ASP A 53 -7.46 -19.09 -21.93
N GLN A 54 -7.74 -20.36 -21.60
CA GLN A 54 -8.83 -20.74 -20.68
C GLN A 54 -8.44 -20.51 -19.21
N PHE A 55 -7.22 -20.88 -18.78
CA PHE A 55 -6.71 -20.65 -17.44
C PHE A 55 -6.56 -19.14 -17.15
N LYS A 56 -6.00 -18.34 -18.06
CA LYS A 56 -5.95 -16.87 -17.94
C LYS A 56 -7.33 -16.25 -17.78
N LYS A 57 -8.31 -16.74 -18.54
CA LYS A 57 -9.70 -16.28 -18.47
C LYS A 57 -10.42 -16.73 -17.18
N GLN A 58 -9.77 -17.57 -16.38
CA GLN A 58 -10.18 -17.95 -15.03
C GLN A 58 -9.36 -17.22 -13.94
N GLU A 59 -8.13 -16.78 -14.24
CA GLU A 59 -7.33 -15.88 -13.37
C GLU A 59 -7.81 -14.42 -13.37
N GLU A 60 -8.23 -13.87 -14.52
CA GLU A 60 -8.71 -12.47 -14.62
C GLU A 60 -10.15 -12.26 -14.11
N ALA A 61 -10.72 -13.23 -13.38
CA ALA A 61 -12.05 -13.13 -12.79
C ALA A 61 -12.00 -12.56 -11.36
N HIS A 62 -11.99 -11.22 -11.21
CA HIS A 62 -12.13 -10.55 -9.90
C HIS A 62 -13.45 -10.94 -9.24
N THR A 63 -13.43 -11.97 -8.38
CA THR A 63 -14.64 -12.75 -8.06
C THR A 63 -15.45 -12.15 -6.91
N GLU A 64 -16.05 -10.99 -7.14
CA GLU A 64 -17.19 -10.56 -6.33
C GLU A 64 -18.37 -11.51 -6.57
N PHE A 65 -18.75 -12.26 -5.54
CA PHE A 65 -19.84 -13.22 -5.66
C PHE A 65 -21.20 -12.53 -5.47
N THR A 66 -21.99 -12.49 -6.55
CA THR A 66 -23.25 -11.74 -6.65
C THR A 66 -24.32 -12.18 -5.66
N ASP A 67 -24.17 -13.35 -5.03
CA ASP A 67 -25.08 -13.95 -4.07
C ASP A 67 -24.63 -13.87 -2.60
N LEU A 68 -23.54 -13.13 -2.30
CA LEU A 68 -23.16 -12.81 -0.92
C LEU A 68 -23.93 -11.62 -0.36
N GLY A 69 -23.96 -10.49 -1.09
CA GLY A 69 -24.49 -9.21 -0.60
C GLY A 69 -23.98 -8.88 0.82
N ASN A 70 -24.90 -8.52 1.71
CA ASN A 70 -24.61 -8.19 3.11
C ASN A 70 -24.50 -9.43 4.03
N SER A 71 -24.12 -10.60 3.50
CA SER A 71 -23.89 -11.81 4.29
C SER A 71 -22.79 -11.60 5.35
N TYR A 72 -22.98 -12.15 6.55
CA TYR A 72 -21.97 -12.14 7.63
C TYR A 72 -20.63 -12.74 7.18
N ALA A 73 -20.66 -13.68 6.23
CA ALA A 73 -19.48 -14.33 5.69
C ALA A 73 -18.83 -13.57 4.52
N SER A 74 -19.42 -12.47 4.03
CA SER A 74 -18.97 -11.77 2.82
C SER A 74 -17.49 -11.35 2.90
N LYS A 75 -17.04 -10.85 4.06
CA LYS A 75 -15.64 -10.49 4.32
C LYS A 75 -14.71 -11.71 4.28
N ALA A 76 -15.04 -12.76 5.04
CA ALA A 76 -14.26 -13.99 5.09
C ALA A 76 -14.15 -14.66 3.71
N VAL A 77 -15.27 -14.71 2.97
CA VAL A 77 -15.32 -15.30 1.62
C VAL A 77 -14.45 -14.50 0.65
N ASN A 78 -14.61 -13.18 0.58
CA ASN A 78 -13.84 -12.35 -0.35
C ASN A 78 -12.34 -12.35 0.00
N ARG A 79 -11.97 -12.34 1.30
CA ARG A 79 -10.58 -12.47 1.76
C ARG A 79 -9.95 -13.81 1.37
N LEU A 80 -10.63 -14.93 1.66
CA LEU A 80 -10.12 -16.25 1.32
C LEU A 80 -10.12 -16.51 -0.20
N ALA A 81 -11.01 -15.87 -0.98
CA ALA A 81 -10.98 -15.91 -2.44
C ALA A 81 -9.80 -15.11 -3.01
N ALA A 82 -9.53 -13.91 -2.48
CA ALA A 82 -8.36 -13.10 -2.85
C ALA A 82 -7.02 -13.76 -2.47
N LEU A 83 -7.01 -14.63 -1.45
CA LEU A 83 -5.87 -15.49 -1.09
C LEU A 83 -5.88 -16.84 -1.85
N HIS A 84 -6.75 -17.02 -2.86
CA HIS A 84 -6.95 -18.24 -3.65
C HIS A 84 -7.21 -19.52 -2.81
N MET A 85 -7.67 -19.37 -1.57
CA MET A 85 -7.99 -20.45 -0.64
C MET A 85 -9.35 -21.10 -0.94
N ILE A 86 -10.31 -20.33 -1.43
CA ILE A 86 -11.62 -20.80 -1.90
C ILE A 86 -11.98 -20.25 -3.28
N SER A 87 -12.94 -20.90 -3.93
CA SER A 87 -13.51 -20.51 -5.22
C SER A 87 -15.04 -20.61 -5.22
N GLY A 88 -15.69 -19.91 -6.15
CA GLY A 88 -17.12 -20.04 -6.42
C GLY A 88 -17.49 -21.30 -7.18
N GLN A 89 -18.78 -21.46 -7.47
CA GLN A 89 -19.34 -22.62 -8.18
C GLN A 89 -19.86 -22.23 -9.59
N GLY A 90 -19.17 -21.29 -10.25
CA GLY A 90 -19.56 -20.71 -11.54
C GLY A 90 -20.41 -19.44 -11.43
N GLU A 91 -20.72 -18.83 -12.57
CA GLU A 91 -21.68 -17.71 -12.75
C GLU A 91 -21.49 -16.49 -11.82
N ASN A 92 -20.27 -16.24 -11.32
CA ASN A 92 -19.95 -15.27 -10.27
C ASN A 92 -20.77 -15.49 -8.98
N ARG A 93 -20.98 -16.75 -8.59
CA ARG A 93 -21.73 -17.14 -7.38
C ARG A 93 -20.92 -18.03 -6.45
N PHE A 94 -21.03 -17.76 -5.14
CA PHE A 94 -20.39 -18.55 -4.10
C PHE A 94 -21.29 -19.68 -3.57
N ASN A 95 -22.61 -19.52 -3.70
CA ASN A 95 -23.64 -20.30 -3.01
C ASN A 95 -23.40 -20.38 -1.48
N PRO A 96 -23.46 -19.25 -0.75
CA PRO A 96 -23.13 -19.21 0.69
C PRO A 96 -23.94 -20.16 1.56
N GLN A 97 -25.19 -20.46 1.17
CA GLN A 97 -26.11 -21.33 1.92
C GLN A 97 -26.01 -22.82 1.55
N ASN A 98 -25.24 -23.19 0.51
CA ASN A 98 -25.02 -24.60 0.20
C ASN A 98 -24.19 -25.26 1.31
N THR A 99 -24.48 -26.52 1.63
CA THR A 99 -23.66 -27.34 2.54
C THR A 99 -22.27 -27.55 1.95
N ILE A 100 -21.22 -27.48 2.77
CA ILE A 100 -19.86 -27.84 2.34
C ILE A 100 -19.67 -29.36 2.38
N SER A 101 -18.99 -29.91 1.37
CA SER A 101 -18.64 -31.32 1.29
C SER A 101 -17.37 -31.64 2.10
N ARG A 102 -17.14 -32.92 2.41
CA ARG A 102 -15.91 -33.39 3.07
C ARG A 102 -14.66 -33.16 2.21
N GLN A 103 -14.75 -33.22 0.88
CA GLN A 103 -13.63 -32.93 -0.03
C GLN A 103 -13.32 -31.42 -0.13
N ASP A 104 -14.34 -30.55 -0.14
CA ASP A 104 -14.13 -29.09 -0.24
C ASP A 104 -13.52 -28.51 1.04
N ILE A 105 -13.93 -29.03 2.22
CA ILE A 105 -13.28 -28.62 3.49
C ILE A 105 -11.83 -29.13 3.58
N ALA A 106 -11.49 -30.25 2.93
CA ALA A 106 -10.11 -30.76 2.88
C ALA A 106 -9.17 -29.78 2.17
N VAL A 107 -9.56 -29.33 0.97
CA VAL A 107 -8.81 -28.31 0.21
C VAL A 107 -8.69 -27.01 1.01
N LEU A 108 -9.78 -26.57 1.64
CA LEU A 108 -9.80 -25.34 2.42
C LEU A 108 -8.88 -25.41 3.65
N LEU A 109 -8.97 -26.45 4.47
CA LEU A 109 -8.12 -26.59 5.65
C LEU A 109 -6.65 -26.75 5.28
N THR A 110 -6.32 -27.53 4.25
CA THR A 110 -4.95 -27.71 3.74
C THR A 110 -4.33 -26.37 3.32
N LYS A 111 -5.06 -25.54 2.57
CA LYS A 111 -4.60 -24.19 2.17
C LYS A 111 -4.52 -23.23 3.36
N VAL A 112 -5.47 -23.28 4.29
CA VAL A 112 -5.47 -22.46 5.53
C VAL A 112 -4.29 -22.78 6.44
N ILE A 113 -3.84 -24.04 6.49
CA ILE A 113 -2.61 -24.44 7.18
C ILE A 113 -1.36 -24.37 6.30
N GLY A 114 -1.47 -23.89 5.05
CA GLY A 114 -0.36 -23.70 4.12
C GLY A 114 0.40 -24.98 3.75
N LEU A 115 -0.19 -26.15 4.04
CA LEU A 115 0.35 -27.45 3.65
C LEU A 115 0.30 -27.53 2.13
N GLN A 116 1.47 -27.71 1.51
CA GLN A 116 1.56 -27.81 0.05
C GLN A 116 1.11 -29.21 -0.38
N PRO A 117 0.32 -29.34 -1.47
CA PRO A 117 0.03 -30.64 -2.05
C PRO A 117 1.33 -31.26 -2.58
N THR A 118 1.67 -32.46 -2.11
CA THR A 118 2.79 -33.25 -2.62
C THR A 118 2.35 -34.09 -3.80
N GLU A 119 3.32 -34.54 -4.61
CA GLU A 119 3.09 -35.72 -5.45
C GLU A 119 2.82 -36.93 -4.55
N ILE A 120 1.93 -37.81 -4.99
CA ILE A 120 1.46 -39.00 -4.26
C ILE A 120 1.46 -40.19 -5.22
N GLU A 121 1.85 -41.37 -4.75
CA GLU A 121 1.94 -42.59 -5.56
C GLU A 121 0.66 -43.45 -5.48
N ASP A 122 -0.06 -43.38 -4.36
CA ASP A 122 -1.30 -44.11 -4.08
C ASP A 122 -2.41 -43.17 -3.55
N ALA A 123 -3.67 -43.54 -3.75
CA ALA A 123 -4.84 -42.80 -3.26
C ALA A 123 -5.21 -43.21 -1.83
N ALA A 124 -5.47 -42.23 -0.95
CA ALA A 124 -5.81 -42.49 0.46
C ALA A 124 -7.20 -43.14 0.66
N PHE A 125 -8.14 -42.94 -0.27
CA PHE A 125 -9.50 -43.51 -0.23
C PHE A 125 -10.02 -43.79 -1.65
N GLU A 126 -10.80 -44.86 -1.84
CA GLU A 126 -11.32 -45.30 -3.14
C GLU A 126 -12.27 -44.28 -3.80
N ASP A 127 -12.99 -43.49 -3.00
CA ASP A 127 -13.89 -42.42 -3.47
C ASP A 127 -13.17 -41.07 -3.70
N VAL A 128 -11.84 -41.02 -3.52
CA VAL A 128 -10.98 -39.92 -3.99
C VAL A 128 -9.81 -40.51 -4.80
N PRO A 129 -10.04 -40.94 -6.07
CA PRO A 129 -9.02 -41.55 -6.91
C PRO A 129 -7.79 -40.65 -7.11
N LEU A 130 -6.64 -41.26 -7.43
CA LEU A 130 -5.34 -40.60 -7.57
C LEU A 130 -5.39 -39.40 -8.54
N GLU A 131 -6.07 -39.54 -9.67
CA GLU A 131 -6.25 -38.49 -10.69
C GLU A 131 -7.24 -37.36 -10.27
N SER A 132 -7.82 -37.42 -9.07
CA SER A 132 -8.71 -36.37 -8.56
C SER A 132 -7.90 -35.14 -8.15
N PRO A 133 -8.31 -33.91 -8.53
CA PRO A 133 -7.67 -32.68 -8.06
C PRO A 133 -7.79 -32.48 -6.54
N TYR A 134 -8.61 -33.28 -5.86
CA TYR A 134 -8.74 -33.31 -4.41
C TYR A 134 -7.74 -34.26 -3.73
N ALA A 135 -7.18 -35.26 -4.43
CA ALA A 135 -6.42 -36.35 -3.82
C ALA A 135 -5.17 -35.88 -3.03
N PRO A 136 -4.32 -34.96 -3.53
CA PRO A 136 -3.16 -34.47 -2.76
C PRO A 136 -3.55 -33.75 -1.45
N TYR A 137 -4.68 -33.01 -1.46
CA TYR A 137 -5.19 -32.29 -0.29
C TYR A 137 -5.81 -33.25 0.74
N VAL A 138 -6.50 -34.29 0.27
CA VAL A 138 -7.08 -35.34 1.13
C VAL A 138 -5.99 -36.23 1.74
N TYR A 139 -5.00 -36.63 0.94
CA TYR A 139 -3.83 -37.38 1.40
C TYR A 139 -3.11 -36.63 2.52
N GLY A 140 -2.77 -35.35 2.31
CA GLY A 140 -2.07 -34.52 3.30
C GLY A 140 -2.80 -34.41 4.66
N LEU A 141 -4.14 -34.31 4.68
CA LEU A 141 -4.90 -34.30 5.93
C LEU A 141 -5.16 -35.69 6.52
N SER A 142 -5.03 -36.75 5.73
CA SER A 142 -5.10 -38.14 6.20
C SER A 142 -3.79 -38.53 6.89
N GLU A 143 -2.63 -38.18 6.33
CA GLU A 143 -1.31 -38.39 6.94
C GLU A 143 -1.15 -37.61 8.25
N LEU A 144 -1.65 -36.37 8.30
CA LEU A 144 -1.76 -35.61 9.55
C LEU A 144 -2.85 -36.15 10.50
N GLY A 145 -3.56 -37.24 10.20
CA GLY A 145 -4.64 -37.77 11.07
C GLY A 145 -5.82 -36.83 11.31
N VAL A 146 -5.86 -35.67 10.66
CA VAL A 146 -6.90 -34.64 10.74
C VAL A 146 -8.20 -35.19 10.17
N MET A 147 -8.12 -35.89 9.05
CA MET A 147 -9.26 -36.36 8.27
C MET A 147 -9.26 -37.89 8.13
N ASN A 148 -10.14 -38.55 8.88
CA ASN A 148 -10.39 -39.99 8.74
C ASN A 148 -11.58 -40.24 7.81
N GLY A 149 -11.60 -41.40 7.14
CA GLY A 149 -12.74 -41.86 6.35
C GLY A 149 -13.99 -42.22 7.15
N ARG A 150 -15.08 -42.49 6.42
CA ARG A 150 -16.31 -43.15 6.90
C ARG A 150 -16.08 -44.65 7.16
N SER A 151 -15.14 -45.24 6.41
CA SER A 151 -14.65 -46.61 6.54
C SER A 151 -13.12 -46.61 6.35
N GLU A 152 -12.48 -47.79 6.35
CA GLU A 152 -11.06 -47.95 6.02
C GLU A 152 -10.72 -47.65 4.55
N HIS A 153 -11.72 -47.59 3.66
CA HIS A 153 -11.52 -47.42 2.20
C HIS A 153 -12.30 -46.24 1.61
N THR A 154 -13.21 -45.62 2.37
CA THR A 154 -14.14 -44.60 1.85
C THR A 154 -14.11 -43.35 2.71
N MET A 155 -13.75 -42.21 2.11
CA MET A 155 -13.77 -40.89 2.72
C MET A 155 -15.18 -40.39 3.02
N GLY A 156 -16.17 -40.72 2.18
CA GLY A 156 -17.45 -40.00 2.12
C GLY A 156 -17.26 -38.62 1.49
N ALA A 157 -16.49 -38.54 0.40
CA ALA A 157 -15.94 -37.29 -0.15
C ALA A 157 -17.00 -36.21 -0.42
N LEU A 158 -18.17 -36.62 -0.95
CA LEU A 158 -19.30 -35.73 -1.27
C LEU A 158 -20.31 -35.56 -0.12
N ASP A 159 -20.15 -36.22 1.04
CA ASP A 159 -21.10 -36.06 2.14
C ASP A 159 -21.10 -34.61 2.66
N PRO A 160 -22.26 -34.07 3.09
CA PRO A 160 -22.31 -32.82 3.83
C PRO A 160 -21.65 -32.98 5.20
N LEU A 161 -20.82 -32.01 5.58
CA LEU A 161 -20.13 -31.99 6.87
C LEU A 161 -21.04 -31.45 7.98
N THR A 162 -21.09 -32.11 9.15
CA THR A 162 -21.77 -31.58 10.35
C THR A 162 -20.84 -30.72 11.22
N ARG A 163 -21.43 -29.83 12.02
CA ARG A 163 -20.70 -28.93 12.92
C ARG A 163 -19.84 -29.67 13.95
N GLN A 164 -20.31 -30.81 14.47
CA GLN A 164 -19.50 -31.63 15.39
C GLN A 164 -18.33 -32.34 14.70
N GLU A 165 -18.45 -32.72 13.41
CA GLU A 165 -17.35 -33.31 12.64
C GLU A 165 -16.28 -32.28 12.29
N LEU A 166 -16.69 -31.05 11.92
CA LEU A 166 -15.75 -29.95 11.71
C LEU A 166 -15.00 -29.59 13.00
N ALA A 167 -15.70 -29.58 14.15
CA ALA A 167 -15.06 -29.39 15.44
C ALA A 167 -13.97 -30.45 15.70
N VAL A 168 -14.21 -31.72 15.36
CA VAL A 168 -13.23 -32.81 15.49
C VAL A 168 -12.02 -32.63 14.55
N MET A 169 -12.22 -32.20 13.31
CA MET A 169 -11.10 -31.90 12.38
C MET A 169 -10.21 -30.77 12.91
N LEU A 170 -10.82 -29.67 13.38
CA LEU A 170 -10.12 -28.53 13.97
C LEU A 170 -9.43 -28.88 15.30
N SER A 171 -10.06 -29.74 16.10
CA SER A 171 -9.50 -30.29 17.34
C SER A 171 -8.23 -31.11 17.08
N ARG A 172 -8.17 -31.85 15.96
CA ARG A 172 -6.98 -32.57 15.52
C ARG A 172 -5.89 -31.64 15.02
N LEU A 173 -6.22 -30.63 14.20
CA LEU A 173 -5.26 -29.59 13.79
C LEU A 173 -4.56 -28.86 14.97
N MET A 174 -5.20 -28.81 16.14
CA MET A 174 -4.57 -28.33 17.38
C MET A 174 -3.70 -29.35 18.13
N LYS A 175 -3.91 -30.65 17.91
CA LYS A 175 -3.18 -31.75 18.57
C LYS A 175 -1.92 -32.12 17.81
N GLU A 176 -1.97 -32.07 16.48
CA GLU A 176 -0.84 -32.28 15.58
C GLU A 176 0.10 -31.05 15.47
N GLY A 177 -0.06 -30.06 16.35
CA GLY A 177 0.79 -28.86 16.38
C GLY A 177 0.58 -27.87 15.23
N SER A 178 -0.21 -28.20 14.20
CA SER A 178 -0.44 -27.36 13.02
C SER A 178 -1.03 -25.97 13.35
N VAL A 179 -1.72 -25.85 14.49
CA VAL A 179 -2.22 -24.60 15.05
C VAL A 179 -2.15 -24.66 16.59
N THR A 180 -1.36 -23.81 17.24
CA THR A 180 -1.29 -23.76 18.72
C THR A 180 -2.56 -23.17 19.35
N LYS A 181 -2.79 -23.50 20.63
CA LYS A 181 -3.95 -23.04 21.41
C LYS A 181 -3.71 -21.69 22.07
N VAL A 182 -4.59 -20.72 21.83
CA VAL A 182 -4.70 -19.48 22.62
C VAL A 182 -5.13 -19.83 24.05
N ALA A 183 -4.43 -19.28 25.04
CA ALA A 183 -4.61 -19.58 26.46
C ALA A 183 -5.62 -18.66 27.16
N GLY A 184 -6.30 -19.18 28.19
CA GLY A 184 -7.02 -18.37 29.18
C GLY A 184 -8.43 -17.94 28.79
N GLN A 185 -9.36 -18.88 28.57
CA GLN A 185 -10.78 -18.58 28.41
C GLN A 185 -11.66 -19.42 29.36
N THR A 186 -12.79 -18.85 29.76
CA THR A 186 -13.82 -19.53 30.57
C THR A 186 -14.65 -20.47 29.68
N PRO A 187 -14.91 -21.73 30.08
CA PRO A 187 -15.76 -22.64 29.30
C PRO A 187 -17.15 -22.06 29.04
N VAL A 188 -17.63 -22.17 27.81
CA VAL A 188 -18.99 -21.78 27.41
C VAL A 188 -19.86 -23.04 27.33
N ALA A 189 -20.83 -23.14 28.24
CA ALA A 189 -21.81 -24.24 28.24
C ALA A 189 -22.90 -24.01 27.18
N TYR A 190 -23.42 -25.11 26.61
CA TYR A 190 -24.48 -25.08 25.60
C TYR A 190 -25.73 -25.84 26.08
N SER A 191 -26.91 -25.32 25.74
CA SER A 191 -28.21 -25.90 26.15
C SER A 191 -28.61 -27.18 25.39
N ASP A 192 -27.78 -27.60 24.44
CA ASP A 192 -27.89 -28.82 23.64
C ASP A 192 -26.64 -29.72 23.75
N GLU A 193 -25.89 -29.61 24.86
CA GLU A 193 -24.69 -30.44 25.11
C GLU A 193 -24.99 -31.95 25.10
N GLU A 194 -26.21 -32.36 25.48
CA GLU A 194 -26.69 -33.74 25.38
C GLU A 194 -26.90 -34.22 23.92
N GLU A 195 -27.05 -33.30 22.95
CA GLU A 195 -27.14 -33.63 21.52
C GLU A 195 -25.76 -33.82 20.87
N ILE A 196 -24.66 -33.50 21.57
CA ILE A 196 -23.29 -33.68 21.07
C ILE A 196 -22.89 -35.15 21.23
N ALA A 197 -22.46 -35.80 20.13
CA ALA A 197 -21.97 -37.17 20.20
C ALA A 197 -20.69 -37.28 21.05
N ASP A 198 -20.52 -38.36 21.82
CA ASP A 198 -19.43 -38.50 22.80
C ASP A 198 -18.02 -38.31 22.20
N TYR A 199 -17.80 -38.73 20.95
CA TYR A 199 -16.53 -38.56 20.25
C TYR A 199 -16.17 -37.09 19.96
N ALA A 200 -17.15 -36.18 20.00
CA ALA A 200 -17.01 -34.78 19.62
C ALA A 200 -17.02 -33.81 20.82
N LYS A 201 -17.41 -34.23 22.04
CA LYS A 201 -17.58 -33.34 23.20
C LYS A 201 -16.33 -32.50 23.50
N THR A 202 -15.18 -33.14 23.68
CA THR A 202 -13.88 -32.45 23.88
C THR A 202 -13.51 -31.57 22.69
N ALA A 203 -13.86 -31.98 21.46
CA ALA A 203 -13.54 -31.20 20.27
C ALA A 203 -14.38 -29.90 20.19
N VAL A 204 -15.67 -29.97 20.52
CA VAL A 204 -16.59 -28.82 20.61
C VAL A 204 -16.13 -27.84 21.71
N GLU A 205 -15.70 -28.36 22.86
CA GLU A 205 -15.08 -27.56 23.92
C GLU A 205 -13.82 -26.84 23.42
N GLU A 206 -12.89 -27.57 22.78
CA GLU A 206 -11.62 -27.00 22.28
C GLU A 206 -11.86 -25.88 21.25
N VAL A 207 -12.70 -26.09 20.23
CA VAL A 207 -12.95 -25.04 19.20
C VAL A 207 -13.77 -23.87 19.71
N THR A 208 -14.59 -24.08 20.75
CA THR A 208 -15.33 -23.01 21.44
C THR A 208 -14.38 -22.16 22.27
N ASN A 209 -13.46 -22.78 23.01
CA ASN A 209 -12.43 -22.07 23.78
C ASN A 209 -11.44 -21.31 22.88
N GLN A 210 -11.23 -21.74 21.62
CA GLN A 210 -10.51 -20.96 20.60
C GLN A 210 -11.39 -19.92 19.85
N ARG A 211 -12.70 -19.87 20.13
CA ARG A 211 -13.71 -19.04 19.43
C ARG A 211 -13.86 -19.29 17.92
N TRP A 212 -13.17 -20.29 17.36
CA TRP A 212 -13.23 -20.63 15.94
C TRP A 212 -14.65 -21.01 15.53
N MET A 213 -15.28 -21.92 16.29
CA MET A 213 -16.71 -22.23 16.20
C MET A 213 -17.41 -21.74 17.46
N GLN A 214 -18.64 -21.26 17.32
CA GLN A 214 -19.47 -20.77 18.42
C GLN A 214 -20.93 -21.20 18.18
N GLY A 215 -21.68 -21.34 19.27
CA GLY A 215 -23.13 -21.55 19.23
C GLY A 215 -23.91 -20.27 18.95
N ALA A 216 -25.20 -20.42 18.66
CA ALA A 216 -26.16 -19.34 18.47
C ALA A 216 -27.39 -19.55 19.37
N GLY A 217 -27.89 -18.49 20.00
CA GLY A 217 -29.05 -18.58 20.90
C GLY A 217 -28.86 -19.49 22.12
N GLY A 218 -27.61 -19.78 22.51
CA GLY A 218 -27.28 -20.73 23.58
C GLY A 218 -27.22 -22.20 23.15
N LYS A 219 -27.24 -22.50 21.84
CA LYS A 219 -27.09 -23.86 21.28
C LYS A 219 -25.89 -23.98 20.34
N PHE A 220 -25.16 -25.11 20.40
CA PHE A 220 -24.08 -25.42 19.45
C PHE A 220 -24.60 -26.00 18.13
N ASN A 221 -25.78 -26.63 18.11
CA ASN A 221 -26.39 -27.34 16.97
C ASN A 221 -25.43 -28.39 16.36
N PRO A 222 -24.97 -29.40 17.14
CA PRO A 222 -23.89 -30.32 16.75
C PRO A 222 -24.15 -31.12 15.48
N THR A 223 -25.40 -31.54 15.27
CA THR A 223 -25.86 -32.32 14.11
C THR A 223 -26.18 -31.45 12.89
N GLY A 224 -26.16 -30.12 13.02
CA GLY A 224 -26.40 -29.20 11.91
C GLY A 224 -25.29 -29.26 10.87
N THR A 225 -25.65 -29.19 9.58
CA THR A 225 -24.70 -29.18 8.46
C THR A 225 -24.04 -27.82 8.29
N VAL A 226 -22.72 -27.80 8.09
CA VAL A 226 -21.92 -26.58 7.88
C VAL A 226 -22.20 -26.01 6.48
N THR A 227 -22.53 -24.73 6.39
CA THR A 227 -22.68 -24.02 5.11
C THR A 227 -21.32 -23.53 4.58
N ARG A 228 -21.19 -23.32 3.27
CA ARG A 228 -19.99 -22.73 2.66
C ARG A 228 -19.65 -21.36 3.25
N ALA A 229 -20.65 -20.56 3.64
CA ALA A 229 -20.48 -19.30 4.37
C ALA A 229 -19.88 -19.51 5.77
N GLU A 230 -20.39 -20.48 6.54
CA GLU A 230 -19.87 -20.79 7.87
C GLU A 230 -18.43 -21.33 7.80
N ALA A 231 -18.17 -22.26 6.88
CA ALA A 231 -16.83 -22.82 6.65
C ALA A 231 -15.80 -21.73 6.31
N ALA A 232 -16.14 -20.75 5.49
CA ALA A 232 -15.25 -19.61 5.19
C ALA A 232 -14.93 -18.76 6.44
N VAL A 233 -15.92 -18.45 7.27
CA VAL A 233 -15.71 -17.68 8.52
C VAL A 233 -14.89 -18.46 9.55
N ILE A 234 -15.04 -19.78 9.60
CA ILE A 234 -14.22 -20.65 10.46
C ILE A 234 -12.79 -20.72 9.93
N ALA A 235 -12.62 -20.92 8.62
CA ALA A 235 -11.32 -20.95 7.95
C ALA A 235 -10.51 -19.65 8.14
N GLU A 236 -11.17 -18.49 8.04
CA GLU A 236 -10.54 -17.18 8.31
C GLU A 236 -9.97 -17.11 9.74
N ARG A 237 -10.74 -17.55 10.75
CA ARG A 237 -10.31 -17.54 12.17
C ARG A 237 -9.12 -18.46 12.44
N VAL A 238 -9.04 -19.60 11.74
CA VAL A 238 -7.92 -20.55 11.85
C VAL A 238 -6.67 -19.99 11.14
N LEU A 239 -6.85 -19.30 10.01
CA LEU A 239 -5.77 -18.59 9.32
C LEU A 239 -5.19 -17.46 10.18
N ASP A 240 -6.05 -16.66 10.82
CA ASP A 240 -5.64 -15.59 11.74
C ASP A 240 -4.92 -16.14 12.98
N ALA A 241 -5.38 -17.26 13.53
CA ALA A 241 -4.69 -17.96 14.62
C ALA A 241 -3.28 -18.42 14.20
N ARG A 242 -3.08 -18.89 12.96
CA ARG A 242 -1.73 -19.18 12.43
C ARG A 242 -0.89 -17.92 12.25
N TYR A 243 -1.43 -16.81 11.76
CA TYR A 243 -0.66 -15.57 11.64
C TYR A 243 -0.13 -15.08 13.00
N GLN A 244 -0.95 -15.16 14.06
CA GLN A 244 -0.52 -14.90 15.44
C GLN A 244 0.57 -15.85 15.96
N GLN A 245 0.75 -17.02 15.35
CA GLN A 245 1.83 -17.95 15.68
C GLN A 245 3.13 -17.60 14.94
N ALA A 246 3.05 -17.01 13.74
CA ALA A 246 4.21 -16.39 13.11
C ALA A 246 4.74 -15.19 13.91
N GLU A 247 3.92 -14.47 14.67
CA GLU A 247 4.38 -13.43 15.61
C GLU A 247 5.32 -13.98 16.69
N GLN A 248 5.05 -15.20 17.17
CA GLN A 248 5.78 -15.80 18.29
C GLN A 248 7.00 -16.62 17.86
N VAL A 249 6.92 -17.32 16.72
CA VAL A 249 8.06 -18.08 16.18
C VAL A 249 9.16 -17.14 15.68
N LYS A 250 10.41 -17.46 16.04
CA LYS A 250 11.62 -16.84 15.50
C LYS A 250 12.32 -17.85 14.60
N TYR A 251 12.41 -17.56 13.32
CA TYR A 251 13.17 -18.35 12.36
C TYR A 251 14.56 -17.75 12.13
N LYS A 252 15.45 -18.56 11.59
CA LYS A 252 16.73 -18.16 11.01
C LYS A 252 16.78 -18.63 9.57
N VAL A 253 17.55 -17.91 8.75
CA VAL A 253 18.06 -18.43 7.48
C VAL A 253 19.52 -18.83 7.72
N ASP A 254 20.00 -19.86 7.03
CA ASP A 254 21.37 -20.38 7.20
C ASP A 254 22.48 -19.45 6.67
N VAL A 255 22.12 -18.40 5.94
CA VAL A 255 23.02 -17.31 5.52
C VAL A 255 22.47 -15.94 5.91
N GLU A 256 23.31 -15.12 6.54
CA GLU A 256 23.03 -13.69 6.81
C GLU A 256 23.30 -12.80 5.58
N ARG A 257 24.15 -13.28 4.66
CA ARG A 257 24.52 -12.61 3.41
C ARG A 257 24.87 -13.65 2.35
N LEU A 258 24.41 -13.43 1.12
CA LEU A 258 24.74 -14.27 -0.03
C LEU A 258 25.89 -13.63 -0.84
N SER A 259 26.93 -14.40 -1.16
CA SER A 259 28.12 -13.92 -1.90
C SER A 259 28.53 -14.97 -2.93
N LEU A 260 28.10 -14.80 -4.17
CA LEU A 260 28.29 -15.78 -5.26
C LEU A 260 29.17 -15.23 -6.37
N ALA A 261 29.66 -16.11 -7.24
CA ALA A 261 30.26 -15.72 -8.51
C ALA A 261 29.16 -15.70 -9.59
N ALA A 262 29.34 -14.87 -10.62
CA ALA A 262 28.43 -14.82 -11.75
C ALA A 262 28.24 -16.22 -12.37
N GLY A 263 26.99 -16.65 -12.54
CA GLY A 263 26.63 -17.97 -13.06
C GLY A 263 26.65 -19.14 -12.05
N THR A 264 26.85 -18.92 -10.74
CA THR A 264 26.74 -19.99 -9.73
C THR A 264 25.43 -19.93 -8.93
N SER A 265 25.08 -21.03 -8.24
CA SER A 265 23.84 -21.13 -7.45
C SER A 265 24.10 -21.60 -6.02
N GLN A 266 23.24 -21.18 -5.08
CA GLN A 266 23.24 -21.67 -3.71
C GLN A 266 21.81 -21.75 -3.18
N ARG A 267 21.48 -22.83 -2.47
CA ARG A 267 20.21 -23.00 -1.78
C ARG A 267 20.28 -22.50 -0.35
N LEU A 268 19.36 -21.62 0.00
CA LEU A 268 19.15 -21.11 1.35
C LEU A 268 18.23 -22.07 2.12
N LYS A 269 18.49 -22.25 3.42
CA LYS A 269 17.65 -23.05 4.32
C LYS A 269 17.09 -22.18 5.43
N VAL A 270 15.77 -22.19 5.56
CA VAL A 270 15.04 -21.52 6.64
C VAL A 270 14.65 -22.56 7.67
N SER A 271 14.82 -22.25 8.95
CA SER A 271 14.54 -23.17 10.07
C SER A 271 14.12 -22.39 11.31
N SER A 272 13.34 -23.01 12.22
CA SER A 272 13.08 -22.38 13.51
C SER A 272 14.37 -22.26 14.32
N ILE A 273 14.50 -21.21 15.12
CA ILE A 273 15.60 -21.08 16.09
C ILE A 273 15.42 -22.06 17.26
N SER A 274 14.17 -22.44 17.60
CA SER A 274 13.87 -23.45 18.61
C SER A 274 14.10 -24.89 18.15
N GLY A 275 14.18 -25.13 16.83
CA GLY A 275 14.30 -26.47 16.23
C GLY A 275 12.96 -27.09 15.81
N ASP A 276 11.83 -26.48 16.18
CA ASP A 276 10.49 -26.89 15.72
C ASP A 276 10.30 -26.65 14.21
N GLU A 277 9.26 -27.26 13.63
CA GLU A 277 8.85 -26.94 12.26
C GLU A 277 8.40 -25.49 12.12
N LEU A 278 8.56 -24.91 10.92
CA LEU A 278 8.12 -23.55 10.66
C LEU A 278 6.60 -23.52 10.49
N PRO A 279 5.87 -22.60 11.18
CA PRO A 279 4.42 -22.54 11.09
C PRO A 279 3.90 -22.09 9.72
N PHE A 280 4.77 -21.75 8.76
CA PHE A 280 4.48 -21.41 7.37
C PHE A 280 5.64 -21.85 6.45
N THR A 281 5.31 -22.21 5.20
CA THR A 281 6.30 -22.35 4.12
C THR A 281 7.02 -21.01 3.89
N PRO A 282 8.36 -20.98 3.81
CA PRO A 282 9.09 -19.77 3.43
C PRO A 282 8.82 -19.38 1.97
N ILE A 283 8.55 -18.10 1.74
CA ILE A 283 8.45 -17.49 0.41
C ILE A 283 9.73 -16.71 0.15
N PHE A 284 10.27 -16.81 -1.06
CA PHE A 284 11.51 -16.15 -1.46
C PHE A 284 11.25 -15.17 -2.60
N ALA A 285 11.86 -13.98 -2.53
CA ALA A 285 11.88 -13.02 -3.63
C ALA A 285 13.23 -12.29 -3.71
N PHE A 286 13.48 -11.59 -4.82
CA PHE A 286 14.70 -10.83 -5.05
C PHE A 286 14.39 -9.52 -5.77
N ASP A 287 14.96 -8.41 -5.29
CA ASP A 287 14.67 -7.05 -5.78
C ASP A 287 15.39 -6.66 -7.08
N ARG A 288 16.33 -7.48 -7.55
CA ARG A 288 17.14 -7.26 -8.77
C ARG A 288 17.08 -8.47 -9.73
N PRO A 289 15.91 -8.78 -10.33
CA PRO A 289 15.72 -9.98 -11.15
C PRO A 289 16.62 -10.06 -12.39
N GLU A 290 17.23 -8.95 -12.82
CA GLU A 290 18.24 -8.91 -13.89
C GLU A 290 19.64 -9.38 -13.44
N LEU A 291 19.90 -9.42 -12.12
CA LEU A 291 21.13 -9.94 -11.53
C LEU A 291 21.02 -11.42 -11.17
N GLY A 292 19.82 -11.99 -11.00
CA GLY A 292 19.64 -13.39 -10.62
C GLY A 292 18.19 -13.75 -10.30
N THR A 293 17.92 -15.03 -10.07
CA THR A 293 16.59 -15.57 -9.78
C THR A 293 16.59 -16.44 -8.54
N ILE A 294 15.43 -16.62 -7.90
CA ILE A 294 15.24 -17.59 -6.81
C ILE A 294 13.99 -18.43 -7.03
N SER A 295 14.11 -19.74 -6.79
CA SER A 295 13.01 -20.70 -6.80
C SER A 295 12.34 -20.83 -5.43
N ALA A 296 11.09 -21.31 -5.41
CA ALA A 296 10.30 -21.52 -4.20
C ALA A 296 10.92 -22.50 -3.18
N ASP A 297 11.87 -23.35 -3.61
CA ASP A 297 12.60 -24.27 -2.72
C ASP A 297 13.75 -23.60 -1.93
N GLY A 298 14.03 -22.33 -2.22
CA GLY A 298 15.12 -21.53 -1.64
C GLY A 298 16.40 -21.47 -2.48
N THR A 299 16.43 -22.02 -3.70
CA THR A 299 17.64 -22.00 -4.55
C THR A 299 17.77 -20.68 -5.31
N PHE A 300 18.77 -19.88 -4.93
CA PHE A 300 19.18 -18.69 -5.68
C PHE A 300 20.16 -19.07 -6.79
N VAL A 301 19.99 -18.48 -7.98
CA VAL A 301 20.88 -18.61 -9.14
C VAL A 301 21.39 -17.22 -9.53
N ALA A 302 22.71 -17.01 -9.45
CA ALA A 302 23.34 -15.78 -9.87
C ALA A 302 23.40 -15.69 -11.39
N GLY A 303 22.98 -14.54 -11.93
CA GLY A 303 23.14 -14.20 -13.34
C GLY A 303 24.59 -13.94 -13.73
N LEU A 304 24.79 -13.55 -15.00
CA LEU A 304 26.12 -13.38 -15.60
C LEU A 304 26.77 -12.01 -15.30
N THR A 305 26.13 -11.15 -14.50
CA THR A 305 26.56 -9.76 -14.26
C THR A 305 26.82 -9.54 -12.77
N ALA A 306 27.98 -8.97 -12.43
CA ALA A 306 28.29 -8.57 -11.06
C ALA A 306 27.37 -7.45 -10.58
N GLY A 307 26.99 -7.48 -9.30
CA GLY A 307 26.05 -6.52 -8.75
C GLY A 307 25.63 -6.81 -7.31
N LYS A 308 24.70 -6.02 -6.80
CA LYS A 308 24.16 -6.13 -5.44
C LYS A 308 22.65 -5.96 -5.44
N GLY A 309 21.99 -6.74 -4.60
CA GLY A 309 20.56 -6.70 -4.35
C GLY A 309 20.23 -7.25 -2.97
N ASN A 310 18.95 -7.49 -2.73
CA ASN A 310 18.38 -7.93 -1.47
C ASN A 310 17.38 -9.07 -1.75
N LEU A 311 17.69 -10.24 -1.20
CA LEU A 311 16.85 -11.42 -1.25
C LEU A 311 15.97 -11.41 0.00
N THR A 312 14.65 -11.33 -0.17
CA THR A 312 13.69 -11.37 0.92
C THR A 312 13.21 -12.80 1.16
N VAL A 313 13.19 -13.19 2.43
CA VAL A 313 12.67 -14.46 2.92
C VAL A 313 11.50 -14.16 3.85
N THR A 314 10.29 -14.56 3.46
CA THR A 314 9.06 -14.26 4.21
C THR A 314 8.49 -15.55 4.80
N VAL A 315 8.25 -15.56 6.11
CA VAL A 315 7.60 -16.67 6.82
C VAL A 315 6.38 -16.12 7.56
N GLY A 316 5.18 -16.56 7.17
CA GLY A 316 3.94 -15.87 7.52
C GLY A 316 3.94 -14.48 6.89
N TYR A 317 3.98 -13.44 7.72
CA TYR A 317 4.11 -12.03 7.31
C TYR A 317 5.50 -11.43 7.68
N LYS A 318 6.35 -12.16 8.42
CA LYS A 318 7.69 -11.69 8.83
C LYS A 318 8.69 -11.85 7.70
N THR A 319 9.21 -10.74 7.20
CA THR A 319 10.24 -10.71 6.15
C THR A 319 11.63 -10.48 6.74
N THR A 320 12.58 -11.34 6.38
CA THR A 320 14.02 -11.18 6.64
C THR A 320 14.72 -10.83 5.32
N THR A 321 15.57 -9.81 5.33
CA THR A 321 16.29 -9.34 4.14
C THR A 321 17.74 -9.77 4.17
N ILE A 322 18.17 -10.52 3.16
CA ILE A 322 19.53 -11.05 3.01
C ILE A 322 20.21 -10.29 1.87
N PRO A 323 21.27 -9.50 2.14
CA PRO A 323 22.00 -8.83 1.07
C PRO A 323 22.68 -9.85 0.17
N VAL A 324 22.56 -9.66 -1.15
CA VAL A 324 23.21 -10.47 -2.18
C VAL A 324 24.32 -9.65 -2.81
N GLU A 325 25.50 -10.26 -2.99
CA GLU A 325 26.60 -9.74 -3.80
C GLU A 325 27.01 -10.81 -4.82
N ILE A 326 26.87 -10.49 -6.10
CA ILE A 326 27.38 -11.30 -7.20
C ILE A 326 28.68 -10.66 -7.65
N LYS A 327 29.74 -11.45 -7.63
CA LYS A 327 31.10 -11.06 -8.03
C LYS A 327 31.34 -11.49 -9.46
N ASP A 328 32.10 -10.71 -10.21
CA ASP A 328 32.50 -11.10 -11.56
C ASP A 328 33.16 -12.47 -11.54
N ALA A 329 32.77 -13.33 -12.49
CA ALA A 329 33.54 -14.51 -12.82
C ALA A 329 34.86 -14.04 -13.44
N GLY A 330 35.87 -13.84 -12.59
CA GLY A 330 37.18 -13.35 -12.99
C GLY A 330 37.74 -14.16 -14.17
N LYS A 331 38.25 -13.46 -15.19
CA LYS A 331 38.83 -14.10 -16.38
C LYS A 331 39.80 -15.22 -15.96
N PRO A 332 39.68 -16.44 -16.52
CA PRO A 332 40.62 -17.52 -16.21
C PRO A 332 42.05 -17.06 -16.46
N SER A 333 42.89 -17.12 -15.43
CA SER A 333 44.33 -16.93 -15.56
C SER A 333 44.89 -18.07 -16.40
N VAL A 334 45.42 -17.75 -17.58
CA VAL A 334 46.05 -18.73 -18.47
C VAL A 334 47.41 -19.12 -17.91
N GLU A 335 47.41 -20.08 -16.99
CA GLU A 335 48.62 -20.84 -16.67
C GLU A 335 48.83 -21.95 -17.72
N LYS A 336 50.10 -22.23 -18.00
CA LYS A 336 50.50 -23.17 -19.05
C LYS A 336 50.22 -24.61 -18.63
N ALA A 337 49.76 -25.41 -19.57
CA ALA A 337 49.87 -26.85 -19.44
C ALA A 337 51.34 -27.27 -19.54
N GLU A 338 51.82 -28.02 -18.56
CA GLU A 338 52.93 -28.96 -18.75
C GLU A 338 52.66 -30.22 -17.90
N ASP A 339 53.22 -31.35 -18.34
CA ASP A 339 52.77 -32.71 -17.97
C ASP A 339 53.68 -33.36 -16.91
N THR A 340 53.11 -34.14 -15.99
CA THR A 340 53.46 -35.57 -15.75
C THR A 340 52.97 -36.16 -14.41
N THR A 341 52.03 -37.09 -14.52
CA THR A 341 51.96 -38.38 -13.78
C THR A 341 51.95 -38.48 -12.23
N LYS A 342 50.91 -39.21 -11.77
CA LYS A 342 50.92 -40.34 -10.80
C LYS A 342 50.74 -40.14 -9.27
N THR A 343 49.88 -41.04 -8.76
CA THR A 343 49.86 -41.70 -7.43
C THR A 343 49.64 -40.89 -6.15
N ALA A 344 48.45 -41.09 -5.57
CA ALA A 344 48.18 -41.12 -4.13
C ALA A 344 48.93 -42.33 -3.45
N PRO A 345 48.94 -42.54 -2.11
CA PRO A 345 47.96 -42.01 -1.13
C PRO A 345 48.43 -41.72 0.33
N VAL A 346 47.46 -41.33 1.18
CA VAL A 346 47.30 -41.66 2.62
C VAL A 346 48.15 -40.94 3.70
N THR A 347 47.50 -40.68 4.85
CA THR A 347 48.01 -40.24 6.19
C THR A 347 48.74 -38.88 6.32
N SER A 348 48.84 -38.24 7.50
CA SER A 348 47.89 -38.06 8.64
C SER A 348 48.49 -37.07 9.66
N SER A 349 47.66 -36.63 10.63
CA SER A 349 48.05 -36.32 12.03
C SER A 349 49.18 -35.32 12.35
N ASN A 350 48.75 -34.20 12.95
CA ASN A 350 49.24 -33.65 14.23
C ASN A 350 50.55 -32.83 14.39
N ASP A 351 50.37 -31.82 15.26
CA ASP A 351 51.25 -31.36 16.35
C ASP A 351 52.62 -30.69 16.11
N SER A 352 52.53 -29.35 16.00
CA SER A 352 52.93 -28.42 17.08
C SER A 352 54.42 -28.07 17.34
N ALA A 353 54.57 -26.91 17.98
CA ALA A 353 55.69 -26.47 18.84
C ALA A 353 57.10 -26.27 18.23
N THR A 354 57.46 -24.98 18.13
CA THR A 354 58.73 -24.34 18.59
C THR A 354 59.90 -25.25 19.04
N LYS A 355 61.18 -24.89 18.81
CA LYS A 355 61.81 -23.61 19.26
C LYS A 355 63.29 -23.47 18.80
N VAL A 356 63.84 -22.25 18.90
CA VAL A 356 65.29 -21.83 18.86
C VAL A 356 66.09 -22.11 17.57
N ASP A 357 67.16 -21.38 17.19
CA ASP A 357 67.94 -20.31 17.89
C ASP A 357 68.61 -19.26 16.93
N GLU A 358 69.44 -18.37 17.51
CA GLU A 358 70.54 -17.56 16.94
C GLU A 358 70.32 -16.11 16.42
N SER A 359 69.89 -15.25 17.34
CA SER A 359 70.68 -14.08 17.84
C SER A 359 70.98 -12.80 17.01
N LYS A 360 70.88 -11.64 17.72
CA LYS A 360 71.71 -10.39 17.64
C LYS A 360 71.70 -9.54 16.34
N THR A 361 71.71 -8.19 16.33
CA THR A 361 71.54 -7.13 17.37
C THR A 361 71.24 -5.77 16.67
N VAL A 362 70.32 -4.95 17.21
CA VAL A 362 70.51 -3.56 17.75
C VAL A 362 71.46 -2.63 16.95
N VAL A 363 71.11 -1.40 16.51
CA VAL A 363 70.58 -0.22 17.26
C VAL A 363 69.57 0.63 16.45
N GLU A 364 68.63 1.22 17.20
CA GLU A 364 67.90 2.52 17.13
C GLU A 364 68.54 3.67 16.28
N GLY A 365 67.87 4.76 15.87
CA GLY A 365 66.51 5.33 16.04
C GLY A 365 66.38 6.52 15.03
N GLU A 366 65.57 7.58 15.15
CA GLU A 366 64.43 7.97 16.00
C GLU A 366 63.75 9.23 15.34
N LYS A 367 62.73 9.84 15.98
CA LYS A 367 62.03 11.11 15.63
C LYS A 367 62.76 12.37 16.22
N PRO A 368 62.28 13.66 16.09
CA PRO A 368 60.98 14.17 15.62
C PRO A 368 60.98 15.48 14.75
N ASP A 369 59.76 15.93 14.42
CA ASP A 369 59.23 17.31 14.36
C ASP A 369 59.87 18.50 13.58
N ALA A 370 59.05 19.01 12.64
CA ALA A 370 58.51 20.38 12.56
C ALA A 370 59.21 21.56 11.82
N ASP A 371 58.34 22.28 11.11
CA ASP A 371 58.19 23.75 11.00
C ASP A 371 58.75 24.55 9.79
N LYS A 372 57.86 25.41 9.25
CA LYS A 372 57.98 26.67 8.45
C LYS A 372 58.99 26.88 7.29
N GLY A 373 58.43 27.44 6.19
CA GLY A 373 59.02 28.54 5.38
C GLY A 373 59.29 28.18 3.91
N THR A 374 58.66 28.76 2.87
CA THR A 374 58.69 30.17 2.37
C THR A 374 60.11 30.72 2.23
N THR A 375 60.63 31.13 1.06
CA THR A 375 60.04 31.91 -0.07
C THR A 375 60.57 31.46 -1.45
N GLU A 376 59.91 31.76 -2.59
CA GLU A 376 60.17 32.89 -3.54
C GLU A 376 61.66 33.36 -3.64
N ALA A 377 62.29 33.59 -4.80
CA ALA A 377 61.90 33.55 -6.24
C ALA A 377 63.13 33.08 -7.09
N ASP A 378 63.35 33.26 -8.41
CA ASP A 378 62.75 34.09 -9.49
C ASP A 378 63.13 33.53 -10.91
N ALA A 379 62.85 34.29 -11.98
CA ALA A 379 63.16 34.12 -13.40
C ALA A 379 64.58 33.60 -13.77
N THR A 380 64.78 32.86 -14.86
CA THR A 380 64.63 33.37 -16.24
C THR A 380 64.53 32.28 -17.33
N LYS A 381 63.84 32.62 -18.44
CA LYS A 381 63.85 31.96 -19.77
C LYS A 381 64.81 32.74 -20.70
N PRO A 382 65.11 32.34 -21.97
CA PRO A 382 64.82 31.08 -22.67
C PRO A 382 66.00 30.48 -23.48
N ALA A 383 65.83 29.27 -24.02
CA ALA A 383 66.41 28.81 -25.30
C ALA A 383 65.66 27.56 -25.82
N ASP A 384 65.52 27.40 -27.13
CA ASP A 384 64.87 26.23 -27.76
C ASP A 384 65.77 25.00 -27.82
N PRO A 385 65.18 23.80 -27.95
CA PRO A 385 65.54 22.91 -29.05
C PRO A 385 64.36 22.60 -29.98
N LYS A 386 64.68 22.16 -31.20
CA LYS A 386 63.72 21.91 -32.29
C LYS A 386 62.93 20.61 -32.13
N GLU A 387 61.83 20.56 -32.87
CA GLU A 387 60.98 19.39 -33.11
C GLU A 387 61.77 18.17 -33.65
N GLU A 388 61.43 17.00 -33.15
CA GLU A 388 60.94 15.90 -34.00
C GLU A 388 59.53 15.54 -33.51
N THR A 389 58.66 15.08 -34.42
CA THR A 389 57.21 15.11 -34.24
C THR A 389 56.59 13.74 -33.92
N GLU A 390 55.82 13.66 -32.84
CA GLU A 390 54.73 12.68 -32.70
C GLU A 390 53.41 13.34 -33.08
N GLU A 391 52.51 12.61 -33.76
CA GLU A 391 51.19 13.13 -34.12
C GLU A 391 50.28 13.21 -32.87
N PRO A 392 49.58 14.34 -32.63
CA PRO A 392 48.62 14.42 -31.53
C PRO A 392 47.41 13.54 -31.82
N ALA A 393 47.00 12.72 -30.85
CA ALA A 393 45.72 12.02 -30.90
C ALA A 393 44.58 13.04 -31.07
N LYS A 394 43.70 12.82 -32.05
CA LYS A 394 42.52 13.67 -32.25
C LYS A 394 41.69 13.72 -30.96
N GLN A 395 41.45 14.93 -30.48
CA GLN A 395 40.50 15.18 -29.40
C GLN A 395 39.11 15.34 -30.03
N ASP A 396 38.19 14.42 -29.76
CA ASP A 396 36.82 14.51 -30.25
C ASP A 396 36.15 15.79 -29.72
N GLU A 397 35.90 16.75 -30.60
CA GLU A 397 35.21 17.99 -30.21
C GLU A 397 33.72 17.70 -29.95
N LEU A 398 33.31 17.86 -28.68
CA LEU A 398 31.91 17.87 -28.30
C LEU A 398 31.32 19.26 -28.49
N VAL A 399 30.21 19.33 -29.23
CA VAL A 399 29.46 20.56 -29.49
C VAL A 399 28.08 20.46 -28.84
N ASN A 400 27.68 21.52 -28.11
CA ASN A 400 26.31 21.66 -27.62
C ASN A 400 25.39 22.06 -28.78
N ILE A 401 24.53 21.15 -29.21
CA ILE A 401 23.60 21.30 -30.34
C ILE A 401 22.19 21.71 -29.90
N ALA A 402 21.95 21.90 -28.60
CA ALA A 402 20.65 22.37 -28.10
C ALA A 402 20.28 23.82 -28.49
N PRO A 403 21.20 24.81 -28.53
CA PRO A 403 20.84 26.20 -28.81
C PRO A 403 20.11 26.39 -30.15
N GLY A 404 18.91 26.97 -30.09
CA GLY A 404 18.05 27.19 -31.27
C GLY A 404 17.10 26.02 -31.60
N SER A 405 17.28 24.85 -30.99
CA SER A 405 16.36 23.70 -31.14
C SER A 405 14.95 24.02 -30.63
N TYR A 406 13.93 23.39 -31.21
CA TYR A 406 12.56 23.53 -30.71
C TYR A 406 12.41 22.88 -29.33
N THR A 407 11.70 23.55 -28.41
CA THR A 407 11.42 23.02 -27.07
C THR A 407 9.93 23.00 -26.74
N ALA A 408 9.48 21.90 -26.15
CA ALA A 408 8.14 21.74 -25.59
C ALA A 408 8.24 21.36 -24.12
N VAL A 409 7.57 22.11 -23.24
CA VAL A 409 7.54 21.86 -21.80
C VAL A 409 6.15 21.38 -21.39
N THR A 410 6.07 20.25 -20.71
CA THR A 410 4.82 19.70 -20.16
C THR A 410 4.96 19.34 -18.69
N THR A 411 3.83 19.26 -18.00
CA THR A 411 3.70 18.84 -16.59
C THR A 411 3.67 17.31 -16.45
N PHE A 412 3.85 16.81 -15.23
CA PHE A 412 3.77 15.38 -14.91
C PHE A 412 2.31 14.84 -14.82
N GLY A 413 1.31 15.71 -14.81
CA GLY A 413 -0.13 15.43 -14.91
C GLY A 413 -0.83 16.59 -15.62
N ALA A 414 -2.15 16.75 -15.51
CA ALA A 414 -2.85 17.92 -16.06
C ALA A 414 -2.23 19.26 -15.58
N PRO A 415 -2.16 20.29 -16.46
CA PRO A 415 -1.68 21.61 -16.08
C PRO A 415 -2.68 22.36 -15.18
N ASP A 416 -2.16 23.17 -14.26
CA ASP A 416 -2.92 24.00 -13.33
C ASP A 416 -2.73 25.49 -13.68
N SER A 417 -3.81 26.16 -14.05
CA SER A 417 -3.79 27.55 -14.54
C SER A 417 -3.28 28.56 -13.51
N TYR A 418 -3.57 28.34 -12.23
CA TYR A 418 -3.10 29.18 -11.13
C TYR A 418 -1.59 29.03 -10.91
N PHE A 419 -1.06 27.80 -10.96
CA PHE A 419 0.38 27.58 -10.89
C PHE A 419 1.10 28.08 -12.15
N GLN A 420 0.51 27.95 -13.35
CA GLN A 420 1.05 28.56 -14.57
C GLN A 420 1.11 30.10 -14.51
N GLU A 421 0.14 30.76 -13.88
CA GLU A 421 0.17 32.21 -13.68
C GLU A 421 1.33 32.64 -12.76
N LEU A 422 1.68 31.82 -11.75
CA LEU A 422 2.87 32.05 -10.91
C LEU A 422 4.18 31.83 -11.70
N GLU A 423 4.23 30.88 -12.62
CA GLU A 423 5.40 30.61 -13.47
C GLU A 423 5.72 31.79 -14.42
N LYS A 424 4.72 32.58 -14.85
CA LYS A 424 4.91 33.79 -15.67
C LYS A 424 5.74 34.88 -15.00
N GLN A 425 5.95 34.82 -13.69
CA GLN A 425 6.85 35.73 -12.96
C GLN A 425 8.33 35.42 -13.23
N TYR A 426 8.63 34.21 -13.70
CA TYR A 426 9.98 33.70 -13.99
C TYR A 426 10.03 32.98 -15.35
N PRO A 427 9.70 33.66 -16.46
CA PRO A 427 9.49 33.02 -17.76
C PRO A 427 10.77 32.44 -18.38
N GLY A 428 11.95 32.87 -17.88
CA GLY A 428 13.25 32.52 -18.45
C GLY A 428 13.56 33.26 -19.76
N PRO A 429 14.59 32.79 -20.49
CA PRO A 429 15.05 33.43 -21.72
C PRO A 429 14.10 33.18 -22.90
N VAL A 430 14.10 34.12 -23.86
CA VAL A 430 13.42 33.96 -25.16
C VAL A 430 14.13 32.86 -25.95
N GLY A 431 13.43 31.75 -26.20
CA GLY A 431 13.99 30.49 -26.73
C GLY A 431 13.93 29.32 -25.74
N GLY A 432 13.60 29.58 -24.47
CA GLY A 432 13.47 28.54 -23.45
C GLY A 432 14.83 28.02 -22.95
N LEU A 433 14.82 26.92 -22.20
CA LEU A 433 15.99 26.45 -21.43
C LEU A 433 17.25 26.16 -22.26
N VAL A 434 17.10 25.87 -23.56
CA VAL A 434 18.24 25.61 -24.48
C VAL A 434 18.99 26.88 -24.89
N THR A 435 18.47 28.06 -24.56
CA THR A 435 19.16 29.34 -24.80
C THR A 435 20.37 29.44 -23.85
N PRO A 436 21.59 29.71 -24.34
CA PRO A 436 22.80 29.76 -23.51
C PRO A 436 22.91 31.08 -22.73
N THR A 437 21.99 31.28 -21.79
CA THR A 437 21.85 32.49 -20.95
C THR A 437 21.98 32.16 -19.47
N GLU A 438 22.40 33.15 -18.68
CA GLU A 438 22.40 33.06 -17.20
C GLU A 438 20.99 33.20 -16.59
N ASP A 439 20.00 33.63 -17.38
CA ASP A 439 18.60 33.80 -16.96
C ASP A 439 17.95 32.47 -16.52
N TRP A 440 17.09 32.55 -15.52
CA TRP A 440 16.41 31.39 -14.94
C TRP A 440 14.95 31.29 -15.35
N THR A 441 14.51 30.11 -15.79
CA THR A 441 13.09 29.73 -15.81
C THR A 441 12.68 29.19 -14.45
N GLY A 442 11.57 29.65 -13.87
CA GLY A 442 11.05 29.18 -12.60
C GLY A 442 9.79 28.33 -12.79
N TYR A 443 9.85 27.07 -12.38
CA TYR A 443 8.72 26.12 -12.45
C TYR A 443 8.08 25.92 -11.08
N HIS A 444 6.75 25.91 -10.99
CA HIS A 444 6.01 25.84 -9.73
C HIS A 444 5.08 24.62 -9.64
N ARG A 445 5.28 23.79 -8.61
CA ARG A 445 4.48 22.59 -8.28
C ARG A 445 4.12 21.76 -9.53
N GLN A 446 2.88 21.28 -9.65
CA GLN A 446 2.41 20.42 -10.77
C GLN A 446 3.26 19.13 -10.92
N PHE A 447 3.74 18.61 -9.78
CA PHE A 447 4.54 17.38 -9.56
C PHE A 447 5.94 17.33 -10.20
N GLY A 448 6.08 17.78 -11.45
CA GLY A 448 7.34 17.76 -12.19
C GLY A 448 7.19 18.35 -13.59
N ARG A 449 8.31 18.56 -14.29
CA ARG A 449 8.35 19.02 -15.68
C ARG A 449 9.05 17.99 -16.56
N LYS A 450 8.53 17.83 -17.78
CA LYS A 450 9.19 17.18 -18.90
C LYS A 450 9.54 18.25 -19.92
N VAL A 451 10.81 18.43 -20.20
CA VAL A 451 11.33 19.37 -21.20
C VAL A 451 11.81 18.54 -22.39
N THR A 452 11.08 18.60 -23.49
CA THR A 452 11.42 17.92 -24.74
C THR A 452 12.13 18.88 -25.68
N VAL A 453 13.27 18.46 -26.22
CA VAL A 453 14.07 19.14 -27.25
C VAL A 453 13.94 18.34 -28.54
N GLU A 454 13.56 19.00 -29.63
CA GLU A 454 13.62 18.45 -30.99
C GLU A 454 14.80 19.08 -31.73
N LEU A 455 15.77 18.24 -32.11
CA LEU A 455 16.92 18.60 -32.92
C LEU A 455 16.51 18.63 -34.40
N ASP A 456 17.18 19.45 -35.22
CA ASP A 456 16.91 19.53 -36.67
C ASP A 456 17.06 18.16 -37.35
N GLU A 457 18.15 17.45 -37.04
CA GLU A 457 18.48 16.12 -37.57
C GLU A 457 18.89 15.16 -36.45
N ALA A 458 18.88 13.85 -36.74
CA ALA A 458 19.31 12.84 -35.77
C ALA A 458 20.84 12.79 -35.68
N LYS A 459 21.41 12.86 -34.46
CA LYS A 459 22.86 12.82 -34.22
C LYS A 459 23.23 11.80 -33.13
N PRO A 460 24.45 11.23 -33.16
CA PRO A 460 25.00 10.49 -32.02
C PRO A 460 25.25 11.48 -30.86
N LEU A 461 24.51 11.28 -29.77
CA LEU A 461 24.54 12.16 -28.60
C LEU A 461 25.38 11.52 -27.49
N GLU A 462 26.20 12.32 -26.79
CA GLU A 462 27.07 11.83 -25.72
C GLU A 462 26.63 12.28 -24.32
N ARG A 463 26.09 13.49 -24.16
CA ARG A 463 25.73 14.03 -22.83
C ARG A 463 24.57 15.00 -22.87
N VAL A 464 23.67 14.89 -21.90
CA VAL A 464 22.60 15.88 -21.65
C VAL A 464 22.81 16.48 -20.26
N ALA A 465 22.69 17.79 -20.13
CA ALA A 465 22.91 18.51 -18.87
C ALA A 465 21.88 19.62 -18.63
N LEU A 466 21.57 19.91 -17.37
CA LEU A 466 20.67 21.00 -16.97
C LEU A 466 21.11 21.62 -15.64
N THR A 467 21.09 22.94 -15.55
CA THR A 467 21.55 23.68 -14.37
C THR A 467 20.38 24.13 -13.48
N PHE A 468 20.46 23.81 -12.19
CA PHE A 468 19.46 24.11 -11.16
C PHE A 468 20.06 24.93 -10.01
N LYS A 469 19.20 25.60 -9.23
CA LYS A 469 19.56 26.22 -7.94
C LYS A 469 18.63 25.84 -6.80
N GLN A 470 19.15 25.91 -5.58
CA GLN A 470 18.42 25.91 -4.31
C GLN A 470 18.59 27.26 -3.61
N GLN A 471 17.50 27.75 -3.02
CA GLN A 471 17.47 28.88 -2.10
C GLN A 471 16.21 28.73 -1.23
N LYS A 472 16.31 27.92 -0.18
CA LYS A 472 15.15 27.46 0.61
C LYS A 472 14.39 28.60 1.28
N THR A 473 15.10 29.64 1.71
CA THR A 473 14.55 30.91 2.24
C THR A 473 13.67 31.68 1.25
N SER A 474 13.71 31.36 -0.04
CA SER A 474 12.85 31.90 -1.09
C SER A 474 11.89 30.86 -1.69
N GLY A 475 11.72 29.70 -1.04
CA GLY A 475 10.88 28.60 -1.53
C GLY A 475 11.45 27.85 -2.74
N ILE A 476 12.72 28.07 -3.09
CA ILE A 476 13.38 27.46 -4.25
C ILE A 476 14.11 26.19 -3.79
N THR A 477 13.67 25.04 -4.30
CA THR A 477 14.20 23.70 -4.00
C THR A 477 14.85 23.09 -5.23
N MET A 478 16.03 22.48 -5.09
CA MET A 478 16.63 21.71 -6.18
C MET A 478 15.85 20.41 -6.40
N PRO A 479 15.61 19.97 -7.65
CA PRO A 479 15.03 18.65 -7.92
C PRO A 479 15.99 17.54 -7.50
N GLU A 480 15.48 16.57 -6.73
CA GLU A 480 16.24 15.41 -6.20
C GLU A 480 16.95 14.59 -7.30
N TYR A 481 16.42 14.66 -8.53
CA TYR A 481 16.96 13.98 -9.69
C TYR A 481 16.62 14.70 -11.00
N MET A 482 17.40 14.36 -12.03
CA MET A 482 17.10 14.63 -13.43
C MET A 482 17.18 13.31 -14.19
N GLU A 483 16.09 12.92 -14.85
CA GLU A 483 16.04 11.76 -15.74
C GLU A 483 16.07 12.20 -17.20
N VAL A 484 16.66 11.37 -18.06
CA VAL A 484 16.80 11.63 -19.50
C VAL A 484 16.26 10.44 -20.30
N GLU A 485 15.39 10.74 -21.26
CA GLU A 485 14.83 9.83 -22.23
C GLU A 485 15.17 10.34 -23.64
N VAL A 486 15.29 9.43 -24.62
CA VAL A 486 15.62 9.77 -26.01
C VAL A 486 14.66 9.10 -27.00
N SER A 487 14.54 9.68 -28.20
CA SER A 487 13.73 9.12 -29.28
C SER A 487 14.26 9.52 -30.68
N ARG A 488 13.92 8.70 -31.70
CA ARG A 488 14.13 9.02 -33.12
C ARG A 488 12.91 9.66 -33.79
N ASP A 489 11.70 9.42 -33.27
CA ASP A 489 10.43 9.78 -33.93
C ASP A 489 9.48 10.64 -33.07
N GLY A 490 9.87 10.93 -31.83
CA GLY A 490 9.09 11.70 -30.85
C GLY A 490 7.95 10.91 -30.21
N LYS A 491 7.74 9.64 -30.57
CA LYS A 491 6.61 8.79 -30.13
C LYS A 491 7.08 7.61 -29.30
N VAL A 492 8.08 6.87 -29.77
CA VAL A 492 8.71 5.78 -29.03
C VAL A 492 9.87 6.35 -28.24
N TRP A 493 9.77 6.29 -26.91
CA TRP A 493 10.73 6.87 -25.98
C TRP A 493 11.48 5.79 -25.21
N SER A 494 12.78 5.97 -25.07
CA SER A 494 13.65 5.03 -24.35
C SER A 494 14.45 5.76 -23.29
N TYR A 495 14.46 5.20 -22.08
CA TYR A 495 15.23 5.73 -20.96
C TYR A 495 16.73 5.63 -21.22
N ALA A 496 17.46 6.72 -20.97
CA ALA A 496 18.89 6.83 -21.25
C ALA A 496 19.75 7.07 -19.99
N GLY A 497 19.17 7.57 -18.90
CA GLY A 497 19.85 7.63 -17.60
C GLY A 497 19.26 8.64 -16.61
N ARG A 498 19.89 8.74 -15.43
CA ARG A 498 19.48 9.61 -14.32
C ARG A 498 20.69 10.21 -13.59
N ALA A 499 20.58 11.47 -13.22
CA ALA A 499 21.51 12.20 -12.37
C ALA A 499 20.84 12.60 -11.04
N VAL A 500 21.65 12.78 -10.00
CA VAL A 500 21.26 13.18 -8.62
C VAL A 500 22.32 14.12 -8.03
N HIS A 501 22.05 14.77 -6.89
CA HIS A 501 22.96 15.74 -6.27
C HIS A 501 23.35 15.42 -4.81
N ASP A 502 24.43 16.05 -4.37
CA ASP A 502 24.95 16.09 -2.99
C ASP A 502 24.26 17.15 -2.10
N VAL A 503 23.53 18.10 -2.69
CA VAL A 503 22.96 19.26 -1.99
C VAL A 503 21.94 18.84 -0.94
N SER A 504 22.16 19.25 0.31
CA SER A 504 21.28 18.96 1.45
C SER A 504 19.95 19.74 1.38
N ALA A 505 18.84 19.07 1.73
CA ALA A 505 17.52 19.70 1.94
C ALA A 505 17.47 20.72 3.11
N LYS A 506 18.59 20.89 3.83
CA LYS A 506 18.79 21.87 4.91
C LYS A 506 19.79 22.99 4.55
N GLU A 507 20.29 23.03 3.32
CA GLU A 507 21.13 24.14 2.87
C GLU A 507 20.27 25.35 2.47
N ASP A 508 20.31 26.39 3.31
CA ASP A 508 19.54 27.63 3.16
C ASP A 508 20.26 28.69 2.31
N LYS A 509 21.57 28.53 2.06
CA LYS A 509 22.34 29.40 1.15
C LYS A 509 21.95 29.13 -0.31
N LEU A 510 22.21 30.13 -1.15
CA LEU A 510 22.11 29.95 -2.60
C LEU A 510 23.18 28.95 -3.08
N VAL A 511 22.74 27.80 -3.60
CA VAL A 511 23.62 26.78 -4.19
C VAL A 511 23.15 26.45 -5.61
N THR A 512 24.10 26.42 -6.55
CA THR A 512 23.89 26.00 -7.94
C THR A 512 24.55 24.65 -8.18
N ARG A 513 23.92 23.81 -9.00
CA ARG A 513 24.47 22.54 -9.53
C ARG A 513 24.02 22.34 -10.97
N THR A 514 24.89 21.77 -11.79
CA THR A 514 24.52 21.21 -13.09
C THR A 514 24.41 19.71 -12.94
N LEU A 515 23.24 19.14 -13.25
CA LEU A 515 23.03 17.70 -13.33
C LEU A 515 23.31 17.26 -14.77
N SER A 516 23.98 16.13 -14.95
CA SER A 516 24.32 15.62 -16.28
C SER A 516 24.22 14.10 -16.37
N VAL A 517 23.75 13.63 -17.51
CA VAL A 517 23.64 12.21 -17.87
C VAL A 517 24.47 11.99 -19.13
N THR A 518 25.49 11.13 -19.04
CA THR A 518 26.18 10.58 -20.21
C THR A 518 25.28 9.52 -20.84
N LEU A 519 25.14 9.56 -22.16
CA LEU A 519 24.29 8.68 -22.94
C LEU A 519 25.09 7.47 -23.46
N PRO A 520 24.43 6.32 -23.71
CA PRO A 520 24.99 5.28 -24.59
C PRO A 520 25.14 5.82 -26.03
N ASP A 521 25.93 5.16 -26.88
CA ASP A 521 26.07 5.52 -28.30
C ASP A 521 24.76 5.31 -29.07
N VAL A 522 23.92 6.36 -29.10
CA VAL A 522 22.60 6.34 -29.72
C VAL A 522 22.41 7.56 -30.63
N ASN A 523 22.31 7.29 -31.94
CA ASN A 523 21.87 8.29 -32.90
C ASN A 523 20.37 8.58 -32.70
N THR A 524 20.03 9.79 -32.26
CA THR A 524 18.67 10.21 -31.87
C THR A 524 18.37 11.67 -32.24
N ARG A 525 17.09 12.04 -32.35
CA ARG A 525 16.62 13.38 -32.78
C ARG A 525 15.87 14.14 -31.69
N TYR A 526 15.31 13.42 -30.72
CA TYR A 526 14.53 13.99 -29.64
C TYR A 526 15.13 13.59 -28.29
N VAL A 527 15.26 14.57 -27.40
CA VAL A 527 15.73 14.39 -26.02
C VAL A 527 14.63 14.89 -25.08
N ARG A 528 14.30 14.15 -24.03
CA ARG A 528 13.35 14.58 -22.99
C ARG A 528 13.98 14.49 -21.62
N VAL A 529 14.04 15.63 -20.94
CA VAL A 529 14.55 15.77 -19.58
C VAL A 529 13.38 15.87 -18.60
N SER A 530 13.33 14.99 -17.62
CA SER A 530 12.26 14.89 -16.62
C SER A 530 12.79 15.19 -15.22
N PHE A 531 12.15 16.09 -14.47
CA PHE A 531 12.53 16.41 -13.08
C PHE A 531 11.34 16.77 -12.20
N PRO A 532 11.34 16.41 -10.89
CA PRO A 532 10.26 16.72 -9.95
C PRO A 532 10.29 18.20 -9.51
N VAL A 533 9.13 18.73 -9.10
CA VAL A 533 8.97 20.12 -8.62
C VAL A 533 8.08 20.15 -7.38
N LYS A 534 8.70 20.37 -6.20
CA LYS A 534 8.00 20.38 -4.88
C LYS A 534 7.36 21.73 -4.55
N VAL A 535 8.12 22.83 -4.66
CA VAL A 535 7.63 24.21 -4.48
C VAL A 535 7.98 24.99 -5.75
N PHE A 536 9.11 25.73 -5.76
CA PHE A 536 9.73 26.21 -6.99
C PHE A 536 10.98 25.41 -7.32
N ALA A 537 11.13 24.98 -8.57
CA ALA A 537 12.38 24.53 -9.15
C ALA A 537 12.83 25.54 -10.21
N PHE A 538 14.00 26.14 -10.02
CA PHE A 538 14.56 27.08 -10.99
C PHE A 538 15.62 26.37 -11.82
N ALA A 539 15.48 26.43 -13.15
CA ALA A 539 16.37 25.78 -14.10
C ALA A 539 16.83 26.74 -15.21
N ARG A 540 17.97 26.44 -15.83
CA ARG A 540 18.53 27.13 -17.01
C ARG A 540 19.57 26.25 -17.69
N GLN A 541 19.99 26.63 -18.90
CA GLN A 541 21.11 26.00 -19.62
C GLN A 541 20.88 24.48 -19.78
N LEU A 542 19.87 24.12 -20.57
CA LEU A 542 19.67 22.77 -21.07
C LEU A 542 20.62 22.53 -22.24
N GLU A 543 21.60 21.66 -22.03
CA GLU A 543 22.62 21.33 -23.01
C GLU A 543 22.43 19.91 -23.55
N VAL A 544 22.67 19.73 -24.85
CA VAL A 544 22.69 18.44 -25.52
C VAL A 544 23.98 18.39 -26.34
N TRP A 545 24.92 17.54 -25.93
CA TRP A 545 26.26 17.46 -26.49
C TRP A 545 26.39 16.27 -27.45
N ALA A 546 26.94 16.52 -28.64
CA ALA A 546 27.17 15.54 -29.69
C ALA A 546 28.61 15.67 -30.24
N LYS A 547 29.12 14.60 -30.87
CA LYS A 547 30.43 14.62 -31.56
C LYS A 547 30.32 15.27 -32.95
N THR A 548 31.40 15.92 -33.39
CA THR A 548 31.48 16.59 -34.70
C THR A 548 31.63 15.61 -35.88
N ASP A 549 32.58 14.68 -35.80
CA ASP A 549 32.91 13.74 -36.89
C ASP A 549 32.65 12.26 -36.46
N SER A 550 31.44 11.73 -36.66
CA SER A 550 31.21 10.27 -36.51
C SER A 550 30.11 9.72 -37.42
N GLU A 551 30.46 8.72 -38.23
CA GLU A 551 29.47 7.82 -38.85
C GLU A 551 28.95 6.85 -37.79
N TRP A 552 27.63 6.81 -37.58
CA TRP A 552 27.01 5.93 -36.58
C TRP A 552 27.13 4.45 -37.01
N ASN A 553 28.11 3.76 -36.44
CA ASN A 553 28.39 2.34 -36.71
C ASN A 553 27.45 1.40 -35.92
N ASN A 554 26.14 1.59 -36.12
CA ASN A 554 25.09 0.59 -35.88
C ASN A 554 24.98 0.08 -34.41
N GLY A 555 25.22 0.95 -33.43
CA GLY A 555 25.14 0.64 -32.00
C GLY A 555 23.73 0.58 -31.42
N ALA A 556 23.50 -0.42 -30.55
CA ALA A 556 22.37 -0.61 -29.62
C ALA A 556 20.92 -0.64 -30.18
N VAL A 557 20.20 -1.74 -29.89
CA VAL A 557 18.73 -1.80 -29.98
C VAL A 557 18.14 -1.30 -28.67
N LEU A 558 17.24 -0.31 -28.75
CA LEU A 558 16.55 0.23 -27.59
C LEU A 558 15.38 -0.67 -27.18
N LEU A 559 15.31 -1.02 -25.89
CA LEU A 559 14.15 -1.71 -25.31
C LEU A 559 12.97 -0.73 -25.12
N PRO A 560 11.72 -1.21 -25.25
CA PRO A 560 10.54 -0.41 -24.94
C PRO A 560 10.44 -0.12 -23.43
N PRO A 561 9.84 1.01 -23.02
CA PRO A 561 9.60 1.31 -21.61
C PRO A 561 8.53 0.35 -21.02
N PRO A 562 8.57 0.06 -19.71
CA PRO A 562 7.53 -0.74 -19.07
C PRO A 562 6.16 -0.05 -19.20
N ASN A 563 5.15 -0.80 -19.62
CA ASN A 563 3.82 -0.31 -19.92
C ASN A 563 3.07 0.11 -18.62
N PRO A 564 2.71 1.39 -18.43
CA PRO A 564 2.02 1.86 -17.23
C PRO A 564 0.50 1.58 -17.30
N ALA A 565 0.12 0.29 -17.35
CA ALA A 565 -1.25 -0.14 -17.59
C ALA A 565 -1.69 -1.37 -16.75
N LYS A 566 -1.92 -1.14 -15.45
CA LYS A 566 -2.98 -1.76 -14.62
C LYS A 566 -3.04 -1.00 -13.29
N LEU A 567 -4.03 -0.11 -13.13
CA LEU A 567 -4.21 0.73 -11.93
C LEU A 567 -5.68 1.17 -11.73
N GLU A 568 -6.63 0.24 -11.77
CA GLU A 568 -8.05 0.50 -11.43
C GLU A 568 -8.72 -0.63 -10.62
N GLU A 569 -8.01 -1.73 -10.31
CA GLU A 569 -8.61 -2.96 -9.75
C GLU A 569 -8.53 -3.04 -8.20
N ALA A 570 -8.50 -1.89 -7.48
CA ALA A 570 -8.27 -1.84 -6.03
C ALA A 570 -9.41 -1.21 -5.18
N LYS A 571 -10.37 -0.50 -5.79
CA LYS A 571 -11.14 0.57 -5.11
C LYS A 571 -12.30 0.15 -4.19
N GLN A 572 -12.75 -1.11 -4.19
CA GLN A 572 -14.02 -1.50 -3.55
C GLN A 572 -13.89 -2.54 -2.41
N ALA A 573 -12.70 -2.67 -1.80
CA ALA A 573 -12.50 -3.49 -0.60
C ALA A 573 -13.15 -2.90 0.68
N GLY A 574 -14.46 -3.10 0.85
CA GLY A 574 -15.18 -3.13 2.14
C GLY A 574 -15.07 -1.88 3.02
N ARG A 575 -15.76 -0.79 2.65
CA ARG A 575 -15.81 0.46 3.43
C ARG A 575 -16.34 0.22 4.85
N ARG A 576 -15.47 0.49 5.84
CA ARG A 576 -15.84 0.67 7.27
C ARG A 576 -16.17 2.13 7.61
N VAL A 577 -15.79 3.05 6.72
CA VAL A 577 -15.92 4.50 6.76
C VAL A 577 -16.33 4.90 5.35
N GLU A 578 -17.35 5.73 5.20
CA GLU A 578 -17.81 6.28 3.91
C GLU A 578 -17.74 7.82 3.91
N ASN A 579 -18.15 8.45 5.02
CA ASN A 579 -18.32 9.89 5.17
C ASN A 579 -17.80 10.36 6.54
N MET A 580 -16.61 10.96 6.54
CA MET A 580 -15.88 11.42 7.73
C MET A 580 -16.02 12.94 7.90
N LEU A 581 -16.67 13.40 8.97
CA LEU A 581 -16.70 14.81 9.34
C LEU A 581 -15.45 15.20 10.13
N LEU A 582 -14.80 16.30 9.75
CA LEU A 582 -13.76 16.94 10.56
C LEU A 582 -14.40 17.80 11.66
N ALA A 583 -14.29 17.35 12.91
CA ALA A 583 -14.80 18.04 14.09
C ALA A 583 -13.65 18.76 14.84
N TYR A 584 -13.45 20.04 14.52
CA TYR A 584 -12.48 20.88 15.21
C TYR A 584 -12.87 21.10 16.69
N THR A 585 -11.91 20.88 17.60
CA THR A 585 -12.14 20.85 19.05
C THR A 585 -11.02 21.55 19.86
N GLY A 586 -11.24 21.79 21.15
CA GLY A 586 -10.28 22.46 22.02
C GLY A 586 -10.54 23.96 22.21
N GLU A 587 -9.48 24.74 22.37
CA GLU A 587 -9.53 26.14 22.82
C GLU A 587 -10.05 27.12 21.76
N HIS A 588 -11.36 27.10 21.51
CA HIS A 588 -12.05 28.04 20.61
C HIS A 588 -13.50 28.34 21.04
N GLY A 589 -13.74 28.41 22.35
CA GLY A 589 -15.05 28.74 22.93
C GLY A 589 -16.17 27.79 22.51
N GLU A 590 -17.35 28.33 22.19
CA GLU A 590 -18.53 27.56 21.74
C GLU A 590 -18.32 26.86 20.39
N LEU A 591 -17.45 27.37 19.52
CA LEU A 591 -17.12 26.74 18.24
C LEU A 591 -16.20 25.53 18.43
N GLY A 592 -15.27 25.59 19.39
CA GLY A 592 -14.39 24.47 19.76
C GLY A 592 -15.03 23.43 20.68
N THR A 593 -16.21 23.69 21.26
CA THR A 593 -16.88 22.81 22.22
C THR A 593 -18.13 22.18 21.62
N TRP A 594 -18.09 20.94 21.15
CA TRP A 594 -19.25 20.26 20.57
C TRP A 594 -20.14 19.64 21.65
N THR A 595 -21.45 19.89 21.54
CA THR A 595 -22.48 19.35 22.43
C THR A 595 -23.24 18.20 21.78
N LYS A 596 -24.03 17.45 22.58
CA LYS A 596 -24.92 16.40 22.07
C LYS A 596 -25.90 16.95 21.02
N GLU A 597 -26.46 18.13 21.26
CA GLU A 597 -27.34 18.88 20.38
C GLU A 597 -26.67 19.30 19.06
N ASP A 598 -25.34 19.50 19.07
CA ASP A 598 -24.55 19.79 17.87
C ASP A 598 -24.26 18.54 17.03
N PHE A 599 -23.90 17.42 17.67
CA PHE A 599 -23.63 16.16 16.96
C PHE A 599 -24.89 15.48 16.43
N LEU A 600 -26.04 15.61 17.11
CA LEU A 600 -27.28 14.91 16.74
C LEU A 600 -27.73 15.09 15.27
N PRO A 601 -27.69 16.29 14.64
CA PRO A 601 -27.94 16.47 13.20
C PRO A 601 -26.75 16.16 12.28
N MET A 602 -25.57 15.81 12.81
CA MET A 602 -24.41 15.34 12.03
C MET A 602 -24.41 13.81 11.93
N VAL A 603 -24.71 13.11 13.02
CA VAL A 603 -24.83 11.65 13.01
C VAL A 603 -26.12 11.21 12.29
N GLY A 604 -27.21 11.96 12.45
CA GLY A 604 -28.50 11.68 11.81
C GLY A 604 -28.94 12.77 10.84
N TYR A 605 -29.31 12.40 9.61
CA TYR A 605 -29.89 13.34 8.64
C TYR A 605 -31.26 13.84 9.11
N ARG A 606 -31.31 15.14 9.46
CA ARG A 606 -32.47 15.81 10.03
C ARG A 606 -33.25 16.60 8.98
N THR A 607 -34.37 16.04 8.56
CA THR A 607 -35.31 16.68 7.63
C THR A 607 -35.98 17.95 8.18
N VAL A 608 -36.53 18.79 7.30
CA VAL A 608 -37.17 20.09 7.64
C VAL A 608 -38.36 19.92 8.58
N ASP A 609 -39.11 18.84 8.46
CA ASP A 609 -40.18 18.40 9.39
C ASP A 609 -39.65 17.79 10.70
N GLY A 610 -38.32 17.80 10.91
CA GLY A 610 -37.65 17.52 12.17
C GLY A 610 -37.23 16.06 12.40
N TYR A 611 -37.63 15.13 11.53
CA TYR A 611 -37.36 13.70 11.68
C TYR A 611 -35.93 13.30 11.28
N MET A 612 -35.38 12.30 11.97
CA MET A 612 -34.11 11.63 11.64
C MET A 612 -34.35 10.45 10.69
N ARG A 613 -34.02 10.64 9.41
CA ARG A 613 -34.40 9.68 8.35
C ARG A 613 -33.30 8.71 7.94
N ASP A 614 -32.04 9.05 8.15
CA ASP A 614 -30.88 8.22 7.84
C ASP A 614 -29.69 8.60 8.74
N GLN A 615 -28.61 7.81 8.69
CA GLN A 615 -27.30 8.26 9.18
C GLN A 615 -26.73 9.25 8.14
N MET A 616 -26.05 10.31 8.58
CA MET A 616 -25.49 11.32 7.66
C MET A 616 -23.98 11.13 7.53
N PHE A 617 -23.21 11.48 8.57
CA PHE A 617 -21.83 11.00 8.71
C PHE A 617 -21.82 9.65 9.44
N ASP A 618 -20.88 8.78 9.08
CA ASP A 618 -20.64 7.47 9.72
C ASP A 618 -19.33 7.44 10.54
N THR A 619 -18.60 8.56 10.52
CA THR A 619 -17.29 8.71 11.14
C THR A 619 -17.04 10.16 11.54
N ILE A 620 -16.53 10.38 12.75
CA ILE A 620 -16.11 11.70 13.24
C ILE A 620 -14.60 11.70 13.50
N LEU A 621 -13.87 12.61 12.85
CA LEU A 621 -12.47 12.89 13.11
C LEU A 621 -12.35 14.06 14.10
N PHE A 622 -11.84 13.79 15.29
CA PHE A 622 -11.55 14.82 16.30
C PHE A 622 -10.12 15.35 16.13
N LEU A 623 -10.02 16.62 15.76
CA LEU A 623 -8.76 17.32 15.55
C LEU A 623 -8.74 18.68 16.29
N PRO A 624 -7.57 19.16 16.75
CA PRO A 624 -7.48 20.41 17.48
C PRO A 624 -7.76 21.63 16.58
N TYR A 625 -8.30 22.67 17.19
CA TYR A 625 -8.40 24.00 16.60
C TYR A 625 -6.99 24.59 16.41
N GLN A 626 -6.52 24.60 15.16
CA GLN A 626 -5.14 24.96 14.78
C GLN A 626 -4.08 24.01 15.36
N THR A 627 -2.82 24.22 14.97
CA THR A 627 -1.67 23.47 15.50
C THR A 627 -1.42 23.85 16.96
N ILE A 628 -1.84 22.98 17.90
CA ILE A 628 -1.50 23.16 19.32
C ILE A 628 0.03 23.16 19.53
N PRO A 629 0.55 23.94 20.50
CA PRO A 629 1.97 23.96 20.80
C PRO A 629 2.52 22.55 21.07
N ALA A 630 3.74 22.28 20.60
CA ALA A 630 4.44 21.02 20.82
C ALA A 630 4.96 20.91 22.26
N THR A 631 4.06 20.83 23.24
CA THR A 631 4.39 20.67 24.66
C THR A 631 3.50 19.62 25.33
N LYS A 632 4.06 18.92 26.32
CA LYS A 632 3.34 17.94 27.14
C LYS A 632 2.12 18.57 27.82
N GLU A 633 2.22 19.83 28.24
CA GLU A 633 1.13 20.58 28.86
C GLU A 633 -0.01 20.83 27.88
N SER A 634 0.25 21.47 26.74
CA SER A 634 -0.76 21.73 25.71
C SER A 634 -1.42 20.44 25.17
N TRP A 635 -0.62 19.37 24.99
CA TRP A 635 -1.14 18.07 24.56
C TRP A 635 -2.00 17.41 25.65
N THR A 636 -1.63 17.56 26.93
CA THR A 636 -2.47 17.10 28.06
C THR A 636 -3.76 17.91 28.15
N MET A 637 -3.71 19.23 27.95
CA MET A 637 -4.90 20.09 27.93
C MET A 637 -5.88 19.69 26.83
N TYR A 638 -5.39 19.41 25.61
CA TYR A 638 -6.25 18.90 24.53
C TYR A 638 -6.87 17.53 24.86
N MET A 639 -6.10 16.58 25.43
CA MET A 639 -6.68 15.31 25.91
C MET A 639 -7.65 15.48 27.08
N ASN A 640 -7.51 16.51 27.91
CA ASN A 640 -8.48 16.84 28.97
C ASN A 640 -9.75 17.50 28.42
N ASP A 641 -9.68 18.14 27.25
CA ASP A 641 -10.85 18.65 26.55
C ASP A 641 -11.63 17.53 25.83
N LEU A 642 -10.92 16.72 25.04
CA LEU A 642 -11.43 15.62 24.23
C LEU A 642 -12.20 14.56 25.04
N PHE A 643 -11.73 14.24 26.24
CA PHE A 643 -12.35 13.28 27.17
C PHE A 643 -13.18 13.96 28.28
N GLY A 644 -13.55 15.23 28.12
CA GLY A 644 -14.35 15.95 29.12
C GLY A 644 -15.84 15.63 29.07
N SER A 645 -16.50 15.51 30.23
CA SER A 645 -17.92 15.18 30.33
C SER A 645 -18.85 16.23 29.69
N ASN A 646 -19.92 15.76 29.06
CA ASN A 646 -20.94 16.52 28.31
C ASN A 646 -20.42 17.34 27.11
N LYS A 647 -19.20 17.06 26.64
CA LYS A 647 -18.61 17.63 25.42
C LYS A 647 -17.88 16.56 24.60
N GLN A 648 -17.45 16.92 23.40
CA GLN A 648 -16.58 16.14 22.52
C GLN A 648 -17.00 14.64 22.42
N LEU A 649 -16.19 13.70 22.90
CA LEU A 649 -16.49 12.26 22.82
C LEU A 649 -17.71 11.83 23.64
N ASP A 650 -17.89 12.34 24.86
CA ASP A 650 -19.09 12.03 25.65
C ASP A 650 -20.35 12.63 25.00
N ALA A 651 -20.26 13.85 24.47
CA ALA A 651 -21.34 14.46 23.71
C ALA A 651 -21.74 13.64 22.47
N LEU A 652 -20.78 13.09 21.73
CA LEU A 652 -21.04 12.22 20.57
C LEU A 652 -21.65 10.88 20.99
N ASN A 653 -21.15 10.26 22.07
CA ASN A 653 -21.70 9.03 22.65
C ASN A 653 -23.17 9.22 23.09
N GLN A 654 -23.47 10.35 23.74
CA GLN A 654 -24.84 10.75 24.09
C GLN A 654 -25.70 11.03 22.85
N ALA A 655 -25.15 11.63 21.79
CA ALA A 655 -25.86 11.92 20.55
C ALA A 655 -26.22 10.64 19.80
N MET A 656 -25.31 9.67 19.72
CA MET A 656 -25.59 8.36 19.13
C MET A 656 -26.61 7.55 19.92
N ARG A 657 -26.62 7.63 21.25
CA ARG A 657 -27.67 7.04 22.07
C ARG A 657 -29.04 7.63 21.73
N GLU A 658 -29.12 8.95 21.53
CA GLU A 658 -30.36 9.65 21.19
C GLU A 658 -30.80 9.40 19.73
N TYR A 659 -29.86 9.36 18.78
CA TYR A 659 -30.12 8.95 17.40
C TYR A 659 -30.72 7.53 17.36
N ASN A 660 -30.10 6.56 18.03
CA ASN A 660 -30.63 5.20 18.14
C ASN A 660 -32.01 5.14 18.84
N ARG A 661 -32.28 6.04 19.80
CA ARG A 661 -33.61 6.17 20.42
C ARG A 661 -34.65 6.66 19.42
N LEU A 662 -34.31 7.68 18.62
CA LEU A 662 -35.18 8.27 17.59
C LEU A 662 -35.41 7.31 16.41
N ARG A 663 -34.44 6.44 16.10
CA ARG A 663 -34.55 5.38 15.08
C ARG A 663 -35.26 4.11 15.57
N GLY A 664 -35.46 3.95 16.88
CA GLY A 664 -36.02 2.75 17.50
C GLY A 664 -35.06 1.56 17.59
N THR A 665 -33.79 1.74 17.23
CA THR A 665 -32.74 0.70 17.21
C THR A 665 -32.07 0.46 18.55
N LEU A 666 -32.22 1.39 19.52
CA LEU A 666 -31.51 1.42 20.80
C LEU A 666 -31.57 0.11 21.61
N TYR A 667 -32.65 -0.66 21.50
CA TYR A 667 -32.88 -1.90 22.26
C TYR A 667 -32.86 -3.17 21.38
N THR A 668 -32.40 -3.07 20.13
CA THR A 668 -32.33 -4.20 19.19
C THR A 668 -30.93 -4.36 18.60
N THR A 669 -30.50 -3.37 17.81
CA THR A 669 -29.21 -3.33 17.10
C THR A 669 -28.78 -1.87 16.99
N PRO A 670 -28.26 -1.27 18.07
CA PRO A 670 -27.84 0.13 18.04
C PRO A 670 -26.63 0.32 17.12
N THR A 671 -26.71 1.32 16.24
CA THR A 671 -25.58 1.81 15.44
C THR A 671 -24.53 2.40 16.39
N GLN A 672 -23.26 2.09 16.16
CA GLN A 672 -22.12 2.78 16.78
C GLN A 672 -21.48 3.72 15.74
N GLU A 673 -20.96 4.86 16.18
CA GLU A 673 -20.23 5.78 15.31
C GLU A 673 -18.73 5.46 15.30
N ASN A 674 -18.09 5.53 14.13
CA ASN A 674 -16.63 5.43 14.08
C ASN A 674 -16.00 6.74 14.56
N VAL A 675 -14.91 6.64 15.31
CA VAL A 675 -14.12 7.76 15.80
C VAL A 675 -12.69 7.64 15.29
N VAL A 676 -12.15 8.76 14.78
CA VAL A 676 -10.73 8.91 14.45
C VAL A 676 -10.16 10.05 15.30
N LEU A 677 -8.98 9.86 15.90
CA LEU A 677 -8.37 10.83 16.81
C LEU A 677 -7.01 11.33 16.29
N ALA A 678 -6.77 12.64 16.36
CA ALA A 678 -5.53 13.25 15.87
C ALA A 678 -4.30 13.01 16.78
N LEU A 679 -3.17 12.62 16.17
CA LEU A 679 -1.83 12.76 16.74
C LEU A 679 -1.30 14.19 16.47
N PRO A 680 -0.96 14.97 17.50
CA PRO A 680 -0.41 16.32 17.33
C PRO A 680 1.02 16.28 16.78
N TYR A 681 1.36 17.23 15.92
CA TYR A 681 2.66 17.23 15.22
C TYR A 681 3.83 17.62 16.15
N PRO A 682 4.87 16.78 16.33
CA PRO A 682 6.05 17.14 17.11
C PRO A 682 6.99 18.03 16.27
N ASN A 683 6.70 19.33 16.25
CA ASN A 683 7.43 20.31 15.45
C ASN A 683 8.94 20.30 15.78
N ALA A 684 9.78 20.06 14.76
CA ALA A 684 11.23 19.91 14.90
C ALA A 684 11.97 21.19 15.35
N ASN A 685 11.31 22.34 15.49
CA ASN A 685 11.92 23.53 16.09
C ASN A 685 11.84 23.56 17.62
N GLN A 686 10.98 22.73 18.25
CA GLN A 686 10.72 22.77 19.68
C GLN A 686 11.96 22.44 20.52
N THR A 687 12.31 23.32 21.46
CA THR A 687 13.48 23.16 22.36
C THR A 687 13.13 22.64 23.76
N ASN A 688 11.85 22.68 24.15
CA ASN A 688 11.37 22.31 25.49
C ASN A 688 9.94 21.76 25.42
N PHE A 689 9.77 20.47 25.17
CA PHE A 689 8.46 19.80 25.14
C PHE A 689 7.89 19.57 26.55
N GLY A 690 8.73 19.18 27.50
CA GLY A 690 8.37 18.77 28.86
C GLY A 690 9.05 17.46 29.26
N GLN A 691 9.01 17.15 30.56
CA GLN A 691 9.53 15.89 31.10
C GLN A 691 8.47 14.78 30.98
N LEU A 692 8.84 13.65 30.38
CA LEU A 692 7.97 12.46 30.39
C LEU A 692 7.91 11.82 31.78
N ASN A 693 9.05 11.73 32.48
CA ASN A 693 9.17 11.27 33.87
C ASN A 693 10.10 12.21 34.67
N GLU A 694 10.00 12.20 36.00
CA GLU A 694 10.70 13.10 36.93
C GLU A 694 12.24 12.97 36.94
N LYS A 695 12.79 11.87 36.39
CA LYS A 695 14.24 11.57 36.45
C LYS A 695 15.00 12.07 35.21
N ASN A 696 14.29 12.37 34.13
CA ASN A 696 14.89 12.77 32.86
C ASN A 696 14.77 14.30 32.64
N PRO A 697 15.68 14.92 31.88
CA PRO A 697 15.51 16.30 31.43
C PRO A 697 14.28 16.43 30.51
N SER A 698 13.85 17.66 30.27
CA SER A 698 12.81 17.96 29.28
C SER A 698 13.27 17.53 27.88
N LEU A 699 12.35 16.98 27.07
CA LEU A 699 12.66 16.60 25.70
C LEU A 699 12.80 17.85 24.81
N SER A 700 13.79 17.83 23.92
CA SER A 700 13.95 18.79 22.82
C SER A 700 13.79 18.05 21.50
N PHE A 701 13.07 18.64 20.54
CA PHE A 701 12.93 18.12 19.18
C PHE A 701 13.89 18.81 18.20
N ASN A 702 14.65 19.80 18.66
CA ASN A 702 15.49 20.65 17.82
C ASN A 702 16.90 20.05 17.62
N PRO A 703 17.25 19.58 16.40
CA PRO A 703 18.51 18.89 16.16
C PRO A 703 19.75 19.78 16.33
N ALA A 704 19.62 21.11 16.26
CA ALA A 704 20.76 22.02 16.39
C ALA A 704 21.42 21.99 17.78
N GLY A 705 20.69 21.54 18.82
CA GLY A 705 21.21 21.42 20.19
C GLY A 705 21.59 20.01 20.62
N ILE A 706 21.15 18.95 19.93
CA ILE A 706 21.24 17.54 20.39
C ILE A 706 21.58 16.52 19.28
N GLY A 707 21.71 16.94 18.03
CA GLY A 707 21.88 16.05 16.88
C GLY A 707 20.56 15.42 16.38
N GLU A 708 20.58 14.91 15.15
CA GLU A 708 19.37 14.43 14.46
C GLU A 708 18.78 13.15 15.08
N GLU A 709 19.63 12.23 15.54
CA GLU A 709 19.19 10.97 16.15
C GLU A 709 18.45 11.22 17.48
N GLN A 710 19.00 12.06 18.36
CA GLN A 710 18.34 12.35 19.63
C GLN A 710 17.08 13.21 19.43
N ALA A 711 17.07 14.12 18.46
CA ALA A 711 15.87 14.85 18.08
C ALA A 711 14.77 13.91 17.57
N TYR A 712 15.11 12.95 16.70
CA TYR A 712 14.19 11.91 16.26
C TYR A 712 13.63 11.08 17.41
N LEU A 713 14.50 10.51 18.26
CA LEU A 713 14.10 9.69 19.41
C LEU A 713 13.23 10.47 20.39
N ASN A 714 13.51 11.75 20.61
CA ASN A 714 12.69 12.62 21.47
C ASN A 714 11.30 12.89 20.87
N ARG A 715 11.20 13.15 19.55
CA ARG A 715 9.92 13.32 18.84
C ARG A 715 9.08 12.05 18.90
N LYS A 716 9.71 10.89 18.69
CA LYS A 716 9.09 9.57 18.82
C LYS A 716 8.57 9.35 20.26
N ALA A 717 9.42 9.47 21.28
CA ALA A 717 9.04 9.25 22.68
C ALA A 717 7.88 10.15 23.16
N ALA A 718 7.78 11.38 22.65
CA ALA A 718 6.66 12.27 22.93
C ALA A 718 5.34 11.78 22.29
N LEU A 719 5.38 11.30 21.05
CA LEU A 719 4.22 10.73 20.36
C LEU A 719 3.81 9.37 20.94
N GLU A 720 4.77 8.51 21.28
CA GLU A 720 4.54 7.24 21.99
C GLU A 720 3.76 7.47 23.29
N TRP A 721 4.22 8.43 24.12
CA TRP A 721 3.54 8.82 25.35
C TRP A 721 2.12 9.33 25.09
N TYR A 722 1.94 10.19 24.10
CA TYR A 722 0.64 10.78 23.78
C TYR A 722 -0.37 9.70 23.32
N PHE A 723 0.06 8.84 22.40
CA PHE A 723 -0.76 7.74 21.88
C PHE A 723 -1.16 6.77 22.99
N GLN A 724 -0.21 6.35 23.85
CA GLN A 724 -0.50 5.47 24.98
C GLN A 724 -1.48 6.08 25.98
N GLU A 725 -1.35 7.37 26.31
CA GLU A 725 -2.28 8.07 27.20
C GLU A 725 -3.67 8.25 26.57
N LEU A 726 -3.75 8.44 25.25
CA LEU A 726 -5.00 8.54 24.48
C LEU A 726 -5.74 7.19 24.41
N ILE A 727 -5.07 6.08 24.10
CA ILE A 727 -5.66 4.73 24.09
C ILE A 727 -6.09 4.32 25.51
N LYS A 728 -5.26 4.58 26.51
CA LYS A 728 -5.58 4.37 27.94
C LYS A 728 -6.82 5.15 28.40
N ARG A 729 -7.02 6.38 27.91
CA ARG A 729 -8.25 7.16 28.19
C ARG A 729 -9.45 6.57 27.47
N TRP A 730 -9.32 6.24 26.19
CA TRP A 730 -10.40 5.59 25.42
C TRP A 730 -10.90 4.31 26.12
N ASN A 731 -9.98 3.43 26.47
CA ASN A 731 -10.29 2.14 27.12
C ASN A 731 -10.85 2.29 28.55
N LYS A 732 -10.75 3.48 29.17
CA LYS A 732 -11.31 3.78 30.50
C LYS A 732 -12.77 4.26 30.44
N GLU A 733 -13.19 4.94 29.37
CA GLU A 733 -14.54 5.54 29.29
C GLU A 733 -15.61 4.58 28.73
N GLU A 734 -15.22 3.42 28.18
CA GLU A 734 -16.11 2.32 27.74
C GLU A 734 -17.33 2.78 26.90
N TYR A 735 -17.11 3.67 25.93
CA TYR A 735 -18.19 4.31 25.15
C TYR A 735 -19.09 3.33 24.39
N ALA A 736 -20.26 3.01 24.95
CA ALA A 736 -21.18 2.02 24.41
C ALA A 736 -21.66 2.28 22.96
N TYR A 737 -21.70 3.54 22.51
CA TYR A 737 -22.21 3.91 21.18
C TYR A 737 -21.13 4.43 20.22
N LEU A 738 -19.84 4.35 20.60
CA LEU A 738 -18.72 4.77 19.77
C LEU A 738 -17.73 3.62 19.58
N LYS A 739 -16.97 3.68 18.50
CA LYS A 739 -15.89 2.74 18.21
C LYS A 739 -14.67 3.50 17.69
N LEU A 740 -13.53 3.35 18.36
CA LEU A 740 -12.26 3.83 17.83
C LEU A 740 -11.94 3.02 16.57
N GLU A 741 -11.89 3.70 15.43
CA GLU A 741 -11.61 3.11 14.11
C GLU A 741 -10.25 3.56 13.57
N GLY A 742 -9.68 4.64 14.12
CA GLY A 742 -8.29 4.94 13.85
C GLY A 742 -7.72 6.23 14.41
N ILE A 743 -6.58 6.59 13.83
CA ILE A 743 -5.71 7.67 14.27
C ILE A 743 -5.30 8.51 13.05
N TYR A 744 -5.31 9.84 13.20
CA TYR A 744 -5.01 10.79 12.13
C TYR A 744 -3.65 11.48 12.36
N TRP A 745 -2.77 11.47 11.36
CA TRP A 745 -1.53 12.27 11.40
C TRP A 745 -1.82 13.72 11.01
N PHE A 746 -1.76 14.62 12.01
CA PHE A 746 -2.24 16.00 11.88
C PHE A 746 -1.44 16.89 10.90
N HIS A 747 -0.25 16.47 10.44
CA HIS A 747 0.56 17.31 9.55
C HIS A 747 0.30 16.98 8.07
N GLU A 748 -0.30 17.93 7.35
CA GLU A 748 -0.76 17.83 5.94
C GLU A 748 0.39 17.68 4.90
N LEU A 749 1.65 17.57 5.34
CA LEU A 749 2.83 17.38 4.49
C LEU A 749 3.90 16.51 5.18
N VAL A 750 4.77 15.88 4.38
CA VAL A 750 6.01 15.26 4.86
C VAL A 750 7.11 16.33 4.89
N GLU A 751 7.50 16.74 6.10
CA GLU A 751 8.52 17.77 6.30
C GLU A 751 9.94 17.20 6.08
N ASP A 752 10.40 17.25 4.83
CA ASP A 752 11.71 16.75 4.39
C ASP A 752 12.91 17.28 5.20
N SER A 753 12.78 18.42 5.89
CA SER A 753 13.85 18.98 6.71
C SER A 753 13.77 18.67 8.22
N ALA A 754 12.71 18.00 8.67
CA ALA A 754 12.63 17.48 10.03
C ALA A 754 13.47 16.19 10.19
N PRO A 755 14.12 15.95 11.34
CA PRO A 755 14.93 14.75 11.57
C PRO A 755 14.14 13.46 11.36
N LYS A 756 14.58 12.66 10.37
CA LYS A 756 14.07 11.32 10.03
C LYS A 756 12.54 11.24 9.82
N GLU A 757 11.93 12.28 9.24
CA GLU A 757 10.46 12.41 9.15
C GLU A 757 9.72 11.16 8.63
N ARG A 758 10.15 10.60 7.49
CA ARG A 758 9.55 9.38 6.92
C ARG A 758 9.68 8.15 7.82
N GLN A 759 10.72 8.09 8.64
CA GLN A 759 10.86 7.02 9.64
C GLN A 759 9.89 7.26 10.80
N LEU A 760 9.75 8.50 11.27
CA LEU A 760 8.82 8.83 12.36
C LEU A 760 7.37 8.50 12.00
N ILE A 761 6.95 8.83 10.78
CA ILE A 761 5.58 8.55 10.30
C ILE A 761 5.34 7.02 10.24
N ARG A 762 6.29 6.22 9.74
CA ARG A 762 6.18 4.75 9.72
C ARG A 762 6.24 4.11 11.10
N ASP A 763 7.12 4.58 11.98
CA ASP A 763 7.22 4.12 13.36
C ASP A 763 5.88 4.35 14.09
N MET A 764 5.22 5.50 13.88
CA MET A 764 3.86 5.73 14.39
C MET A 764 2.79 4.89 13.71
N GLY A 765 2.83 4.74 12.38
CA GLY A 765 1.87 3.90 11.65
C GLY A 765 1.90 2.46 12.16
N SER A 766 3.09 1.93 12.40
CA SER A 766 3.30 0.60 13.01
C SER A 766 2.58 0.48 14.36
N MET A 767 2.75 1.47 15.25
CA MET A 767 2.07 1.48 16.56
C MET A 767 0.54 1.60 16.48
N VAL A 768 0.03 2.30 15.46
CA VAL A 768 -1.42 2.38 15.20
C VAL A 768 -1.94 1.02 14.72
N HIS A 769 -1.17 0.33 13.87
CA HIS A 769 -1.48 -1.03 13.40
C HIS A 769 -1.37 -2.09 14.51
N ASP A 770 -0.44 -1.95 15.46
CA ASP A 770 -0.29 -2.84 16.63
C ASP A 770 -1.55 -2.84 17.52
N GLU A 771 -2.27 -1.72 17.62
CA GLU A 771 -3.57 -1.59 18.31
C GLU A 771 -4.77 -1.97 17.40
N ALA A 772 -4.52 -2.55 16.22
CA ALA A 772 -5.51 -2.90 15.19
C ALA A 772 -6.37 -1.71 14.68
N LEU A 773 -5.83 -0.49 14.77
CA LEU A 773 -6.45 0.75 14.32
C LEU A 773 -5.97 1.11 12.90
N ARG A 774 -6.74 1.92 12.17
CA ARG A 774 -6.31 2.47 10.87
C ARG A 774 -5.62 3.83 11.01
N TYR A 775 -4.61 4.07 10.18
CA TYR A 775 -3.81 5.29 10.16
C TYR A 775 -4.21 6.18 8.97
N TYR A 776 -4.60 7.42 9.25
CA TYR A 776 -5.19 8.35 8.29
C TYR A 776 -4.31 9.57 8.04
N TRP A 777 -4.40 10.10 6.82
CA TRP A 777 -3.76 11.34 6.41
C TRP A 777 -4.70 12.22 5.54
N ILE A 778 -4.47 13.53 5.54
CA ILE A 778 -5.25 14.50 4.77
C ILE A 778 -4.24 15.54 4.21
N PRO A 779 -3.58 15.27 3.07
CA PRO A 779 -2.64 16.20 2.46
C PRO A 779 -3.31 17.19 1.50
N TYR A 780 -2.79 18.42 1.44
CA TYR A 780 -3.22 19.42 0.46
C TYR A 780 -2.69 19.12 -0.95
N PHE A 781 -3.34 19.67 -1.98
CA PHE A 781 -2.96 19.44 -3.38
C PHE A 781 -1.50 19.81 -3.69
N GLY A 782 -0.70 18.78 -4.01
CA GLY A 782 0.73 18.93 -4.29
C GLY A 782 1.62 19.02 -3.05
N ALA A 783 1.17 18.58 -1.87
CA ALA A 783 2.01 18.44 -0.68
C ALA A 783 3.14 17.39 -0.88
N PRO A 784 4.34 17.62 -0.31
CA PRO A 784 5.36 16.58 -0.16
C PRO A 784 4.80 15.33 0.54
N GLY A 785 5.14 14.15 0.03
CA GLY A 785 4.67 12.86 0.54
C GLY A 785 3.48 12.23 -0.21
N VAL A 786 2.72 13.01 -0.98
CA VAL A 786 1.51 12.52 -1.69
C VAL A 786 1.78 11.31 -2.59
N SER A 787 2.92 11.26 -3.27
CA SER A 787 3.26 10.15 -4.17
C SER A 787 3.78 8.87 -3.49
N GLU A 788 4.04 8.92 -2.17
CA GLU A 788 4.65 7.82 -1.40
C GLU A 788 3.79 7.39 -0.20
N TRP A 789 2.58 7.93 -0.06
CA TRP A 789 1.75 7.86 1.15
C TRP A 789 1.54 6.45 1.71
N LYS A 790 1.27 5.45 0.86
CA LYS A 790 1.14 4.04 1.28
C LYS A 790 2.43 3.46 1.88
N SER A 791 3.60 3.91 1.44
CA SER A 791 4.91 3.51 1.98
C SER A 791 5.25 4.19 3.32
N LEU A 792 4.38 5.11 3.78
CA LEU A 792 4.42 5.72 5.10
C LEU A 792 3.44 5.06 6.09
N TYR A 793 2.85 3.92 5.69
CA TYR A 793 1.95 3.07 6.47
C TYR A 793 0.57 3.69 6.77
N PHE A 794 0.16 4.72 6.03
CA PHE A 794 -1.22 5.19 6.02
C PHE A 794 -2.13 4.19 5.30
N ASP A 795 -3.28 3.86 5.91
CA ASP A 795 -4.33 3.03 5.31
C ASP A 795 -5.24 3.81 4.36
N LYS A 796 -5.48 5.10 4.69
CA LYS A 796 -6.29 6.02 3.87
C LYS A 796 -5.72 7.43 3.91
N ALA A 797 -5.68 8.06 2.72
CA ALA A 797 -5.34 9.47 2.58
C ALA A 797 -6.40 10.21 1.74
N PHE A 798 -6.84 11.37 2.22
CA PHE A 798 -7.83 12.22 1.55
C PHE A 798 -7.14 13.45 0.96
N LEU A 799 -7.07 13.56 -0.37
CA LEU A 799 -6.42 14.71 -1.02
C LEU A 799 -7.34 15.94 -0.96
N GLN A 800 -6.88 17.02 -0.33
CA GLN A 800 -7.62 18.28 -0.27
C GLN A 800 -7.43 19.07 -1.57
N PRO A 801 -8.50 19.44 -2.29
CA PRO A 801 -8.39 20.16 -3.56
C PRO A 801 -7.65 21.50 -3.48
N SER A 802 -7.72 22.19 -2.34
CA SER A 802 -7.35 23.61 -2.20
C SER A 802 -8.02 24.47 -3.28
N TYR A 803 -9.27 24.14 -3.61
CA TYR A 803 -10.11 24.81 -4.61
C TYR A 803 -11.09 25.78 -3.92
N TYR A 804 -11.63 25.39 -2.76
CA TYR A 804 -12.34 26.30 -1.87
C TYR A 804 -11.33 27.20 -1.14
N SER A 805 -10.86 28.24 -1.84
CA SER A 805 -9.78 29.11 -1.37
C SER A 805 -10.05 30.57 -1.69
N ASP A 806 -9.50 31.48 -0.90
CA ASP A 806 -9.49 32.92 -1.22
C ASP A 806 -8.68 33.21 -2.51
N LYS A 807 -7.75 32.33 -2.89
CA LYS A 807 -6.96 32.38 -4.14
C LYS A 807 -7.84 32.25 -5.40
N PRO A 808 -7.42 32.81 -6.56
CA PRO A 808 -8.11 32.62 -7.84
C PRO A 808 -7.73 31.27 -8.48
N VAL A 809 -8.24 30.18 -7.94
CA VAL A 809 -8.00 28.82 -8.45
C VAL A 809 -9.09 28.44 -9.46
N GLY A 810 -8.70 27.97 -10.65
CA GLY A 810 -9.61 27.53 -11.69
C GLY A 810 -10.17 26.12 -11.46
N ILE A 811 -11.23 25.76 -12.21
CA ILE A 811 -11.89 24.44 -12.11
C ILE A 811 -10.98 23.29 -12.59
N ASP A 812 -9.97 23.60 -13.40
CA ASP A 812 -8.87 22.73 -13.81
C ASP A 812 -8.09 22.13 -12.62
N ARG A 813 -8.07 22.80 -11.46
CA ARG A 813 -7.58 22.19 -10.21
C ARG A 813 -8.27 20.88 -9.92
N ILE A 814 -9.59 20.80 -10.08
CA ILE A 814 -10.34 19.59 -9.76
C ILE A 814 -9.89 18.45 -10.69
N GLN A 815 -9.66 18.71 -11.99
CA GLN A 815 -9.08 17.70 -12.87
C GLN A 815 -7.69 17.24 -12.40
N GLY A 816 -6.81 18.17 -12.01
CA GLY A 816 -5.51 17.82 -11.44
C GLY A 816 -5.60 16.99 -10.15
N VAL A 817 -6.58 17.26 -9.29
CA VAL A 817 -6.87 16.48 -8.07
C VAL A 817 -7.34 15.07 -8.43
N LEU A 818 -8.25 14.95 -9.40
CA LEU A 818 -8.81 13.68 -9.89
C LEU A 818 -7.74 12.78 -10.53
N ASP A 819 -6.84 13.35 -11.34
CA ASP A 819 -5.68 12.66 -11.90
C ASP A 819 -4.83 12.01 -10.79
N VAL A 820 -4.62 12.73 -9.68
CA VAL A 820 -3.76 12.32 -8.56
C VAL A 820 -4.47 11.33 -7.65
N VAL A 821 -5.76 11.55 -7.37
CA VAL A 821 -6.63 10.62 -6.63
C VAL A 821 -6.64 9.24 -7.29
N ASN A 822 -6.83 9.18 -8.61
CA ASN A 822 -6.78 7.91 -9.35
C ASN A 822 -5.36 7.33 -9.38
N LYS A 823 -4.34 8.14 -9.72
CA LYS A 823 -2.95 7.69 -9.88
C LYS A 823 -2.31 7.12 -8.60
N TYR A 824 -2.74 7.58 -7.42
CA TYR A 824 -2.19 7.13 -6.14
C TYR A 824 -3.21 6.39 -5.27
N ASP A 825 -4.39 6.05 -5.81
CA ASP A 825 -5.49 5.33 -5.14
C ASP A 825 -5.88 5.97 -3.78
N MET A 826 -6.04 7.29 -3.81
CA MET A 826 -6.45 8.12 -2.67
C MET A 826 -7.97 8.32 -2.67
N ASP A 827 -8.47 8.92 -1.59
CA ASP A 827 -9.81 9.50 -1.52
C ASP A 827 -9.71 11.04 -1.57
N ILE A 828 -10.85 11.76 -1.47
CA ILE A 828 -10.91 13.23 -1.61
C ILE A 828 -11.55 13.90 -0.38
N GLU A 829 -11.10 15.10 -0.05
CA GLU A 829 -11.79 15.99 0.90
C GLU A 829 -12.72 16.97 0.16
N ILE A 830 -13.94 17.15 0.67
CA ILE A 830 -14.89 18.18 0.25
C ILE A 830 -14.73 19.39 1.17
N GLU A 831 -14.42 20.55 0.58
CA GLU A 831 -14.03 21.77 1.31
C GLU A 831 -15.19 22.79 1.40
N GLY A 832 -15.50 23.33 2.59
CA GLY A 832 -16.47 24.42 2.76
C GLY A 832 -16.40 25.11 4.13
N ASP A 833 -16.95 26.32 4.25
CA ASP A 833 -17.12 27.03 5.52
C ASP A 833 -18.31 28.01 5.48
N TRP A 834 -18.49 28.80 6.54
CA TRP A 834 -19.55 29.81 6.67
C TRP A 834 -19.60 30.87 5.54
N LYS A 835 -18.54 31.04 4.73
CA LYS A 835 -18.56 31.96 3.57
C LYS A 835 -19.57 31.53 2.51
N MET A 836 -19.91 30.23 2.42
CA MET A 836 -21.00 29.72 1.58
C MET A 836 -22.36 30.43 1.81
N TYR A 837 -22.54 31.12 2.93
CA TYR A 837 -23.79 31.80 3.30
C TYR A 837 -23.87 33.27 2.88
N ASN A 838 -22.80 33.85 2.33
CA ASN A 838 -22.68 35.29 2.10
C ASN A 838 -21.73 35.72 0.98
N ASP A 839 -20.80 34.86 0.53
CA ASP A 839 -19.91 35.13 -0.59
C ASP A 839 -20.26 34.23 -1.81
N PRO A 840 -20.73 34.82 -2.93
CA PRO A 840 -21.04 34.09 -4.15
C PRO A 840 -19.88 33.24 -4.68
N LYS A 841 -18.62 33.67 -4.49
CA LYS A 841 -17.44 32.90 -4.92
C LYS A 841 -17.35 31.56 -4.18
N PHE A 842 -17.60 31.58 -2.87
CA PHE A 842 -17.51 30.39 -2.04
C PHE A 842 -18.74 29.48 -2.17
N TYR A 843 -19.93 30.04 -2.40
CA TYR A 843 -21.08 29.25 -2.85
C TYR A 843 -20.79 28.55 -4.19
N GLN A 844 -20.23 29.27 -5.16
CA GLN A 844 -19.86 28.76 -6.48
C GLN A 844 -18.81 27.64 -6.39
N THR A 845 -17.68 27.84 -5.69
CA THR A 845 -16.64 26.81 -5.59
C THR A 845 -17.15 25.56 -4.85
N TYR A 846 -17.93 25.74 -3.77
CA TYR A 846 -18.51 24.62 -3.03
C TYR A 846 -19.47 23.77 -3.88
N TYR A 847 -20.39 24.37 -4.65
CA TYR A 847 -21.25 23.58 -5.53
C TYR A 847 -20.49 23.03 -6.75
N ASN A 848 -19.48 23.74 -7.27
CA ASN A 848 -18.73 23.28 -8.43
C ASN A 848 -17.83 22.07 -8.15
N GLN A 849 -17.25 21.93 -6.94
CA GLN A 849 -16.58 20.67 -6.57
C GLN A 849 -17.56 19.50 -6.55
N LEU A 850 -18.77 19.64 -5.96
CA LEU A 850 -19.77 18.57 -5.89
C LEU A 850 -20.26 18.15 -7.28
N VAL A 851 -20.47 19.11 -8.18
CA VAL A 851 -20.85 18.85 -9.57
C VAL A 851 -19.71 18.16 -10.33
N ALA A 852 -18.45 18.56 -10.12
CA ALA A 852 -17.30 17.96 -10.80
C ALA A 852 -17.05 16.51 -10.37
N THR A 853 -17.13 16.21 -9.06
CA THR A 853 -16.93 14.86 -8.52
C THR A 853 -18.12 13.93 -8.80
N HIS A 854 -19.36 14.44 -8.73
CA HIS A 854 -20.56 13.69 -9.11
C HIS A 854 -20.56 13.27 -10.58
N LYS A 855 -20.08 14.13 -11.49
CA LYS A 855 -19.91 13.81 -12.93
C LYS A 855 -19.00 12.62 -13.21
N LEU A 856 -18.21 12.20 -12.22
CA LEU A 856 -17.25 11.10 -12.30
C LEU A 856 -17.60 9.93 -11.37
N GLY A 857 -18.79 9.93 -10.76
CA GLY A 857 -19.29 8.83 -9.92
C GLY A 857 -18.68 8.74 -8.52
N MET A 858 -17.73 9.62 -8.16
CA MET A 858 -17.06 9.59 -6.85
C MET A 858 -18.04 9.65 -5.68
N ASP A 859 -19.18 10.35 -5.85
CA ASP A 859 -20.28 10.45 -4.89
C ASP A 859 -20.89 9.09 -4.48
N LYS A 860 -20.56 8.01 -5.20
CA LYS A 860 -20.81 6.60 -4.83
C LYS A 860 -19.51 5.81 -4.68
N ASP A 861 -18.52 6.10 -5.52
CA ASP A 861 -17.35 5.23 -5.72
C ASP A 861 -16.11 5.60 -4.87
N ASN A 862 -16.19 6.59 -3.98
CA ASN A 862 -15.11 6.94 -3.03
C ASN A 862 -15.56 6.99 -1.55
N VAL A 863 -14.57 7.07 -0.65
CA VAL A 863 -14.74 7.54 0.74
C VAL A 863 -14.49 9.05 0.76
N HIS A 864 -15.11 9.79 1.67
CA HIS A 864 -15.00 11.24 1.71
C HIS A 864 -14.65 11.77 3.10
N ALA A 865 -13.67 12.68 3.14
CA ALA A 865 -13.49 13.60 4.24
C ALA A 865 -14.29 14.89 3.96
N TYR A 866 -14.78 15.54 5.00
CA TYR A 866 -15.56 16.77 4.88
C TYR A 866 -15.04 17.84 5.84
N TYR A 867 -14.33 18.82 5.28
CA TYR A 867 -14.02 20.07 5.95
C TYR A 867 -15.22 21.00 5.80
N PHE A 868 -15.93 21.26 6.90
CA PHE A 868 -17.00 22.28 6.96
C PHE A 868 -16.65 23.41 7.93
N GLY A 869 -15.35 23.71 8.09
CA GLY A 869 -14.85 24.56 9.17
C GLY A 869 -15.36 24.07 10.53
N SER A 870 -15.87 24.98 11.35
CA SER A 870 -16.44 24.66 12.65
C SER A 870 -17.94 24.90 12.67
N LYS A 871 -18.71 23.82 12.83
CA LYS A 871 -20.16 23.84 13.02
C LYS A 871 -21.00 24.49 11.91
N THR A 872 -20.41 24.84 10.76
CA THR A 872 -21.11 25.47 9.62
C THR A 872 -22.45 24.79 9.31
N LEU A 873 -22.46 23.48 9.05
CA LEU A 873 -23.67 22.71 8.74
C LEU A 873 -24.78 22.79 9.81
N LEU A 874 -24.47 23.16 11.05
CA LEU A 874 -25.45 23.37 12.10
C LEU A 874 -26.28 24.64 11.89
N GLU A 875 -25.75 25.66 11.21
CA GLU A 875 -26.55 26.80 10.75
C GLU A 875 -27.45 26.39 9.59
N SER A 876 -26.92 25.68 8.59
CA SER A 876 -27.69 25.17 7.44
C SER A 876 -28.90 24.32 7.88
N VAL A 877 -28.71 23.35 8.78
CA VAL A 877 -29.82 22.48 9.23
C VAL A 877 -30.86 23.22 10.09
N LYS A 878 -30.45 24.27 10.81
CA LYS A 878 -31.33 25.14 11.62
C LYS A 878 -32.00 26.24 10.78
N SER A 879 -31.55 26.49 9.55
CA SER A 879 -32.01 27.57 8.67
C SER A 879 -33.43 27.36 8.16
N THR A 880 -34.21 28.44 8.12
CA THR A 880 -35.47 28.57 7.36
C THR A 880 -35.28 29.24 6.00
N ASP A 881 -34.13 29.88 5.76
CA ASP A 881 -33.69 30.34 4.45
C ASP A 881 -33.37 29.11 3.58
N PRO A 882 -34.04 28.92 2.43
CA PRO A 882 -33.93 27.72 1.61
C PRO A 882 -32.55 27.58 0.94
N VAL A 883 -31.84 28.68 0.67
CA VAL A 883 -30.53 28.66 0.00
C VAL A 883 -29.48 28.13 0.96
N LYS A 884 -29.52 28.58 2.21
CA LYS A 884 -28.65 28.08 3.29
C LYS A 884 -29.05 26.68 3.74
N ARG A 885 -30.35 26.37 3.77
CA ARG A 885 -30.85 25.02 4.09
C ARG A 885 -30.42 23.98 3.05
N ALA A 886 -30.44 24.35 1.77
CA ALA A 886 -30.05 23.49 0.66
C ALA A 886 -28.60 22.99 0.76
N ILE A 887 -27.69 23.74 1.39
CA ILE A 887 -26.29 23.28 1.60
C ILE A 887 -26.28 21.98 2.44
N TYR A 888 -27.06 21.88 3.51
CA TYR A 888 -27.16 20.65 4.31
C TYR A 888 -27.89 19.51 3.57
N ASP A 889 -29.02 19.82 2.95
CA ASP A 889 -29.84 18.80 2.27
C ASP A 889 -29.16 18.25 1.01
N ASP A 890 -28.46 19.09 0.24
CA ASP A 890 -27.75 18.66 -0.97
C ASP A 890 -26.41 17.98 -0.66
N THR A 891 -25.71 18.32 0.44
CA THR A 891 -24.60 17.49 0.97
C THR A 891 -25.09 16.06 1.19
N TYR A 892 -26.22 15.90 1.89
CA TYR A 892 -26.79 14.58 2.17
C TYR A 892 -27.29 13.86 0.90
N LYS A 893 -27.85 14.58 -0.08
CA LYS A 893 -28.14 13.97 -1.41
C LYS A 893 -26.87 13.43 -2.06
N TRP A 894 -25.77 14.20 -2.01
CA TRP A 894 -24.49 13.84 -2.60
C TRP A 894 -23.86 12.62 -1.93
N MET A 895 -23.80 12.59 -0.60
CA MET A 895 -23.43 11.42 0.26
C MET A 895 -24.21 10.12 -0.02
N ARG A 896 -25.32 10.19 -0.78
CA ARG A 896 -26.22 9.07 -1.07
C ARG A 896 -26.39 8.81 -2.56
N GLY A 897 -25.54 9.41 -3.41
CA GLY A 897 -25.58 9.23 -4.86
C GLY A 897 -26.81 9.83 -5.56
N ARG A 898 -27.50 10.77 -4.92
CA ARG A 898 -28.80 11.36 -5.31
C ARG A 898 -28.74 12.87 -5.56
N PHE A 899 -27.53 13.41 -5.72
CA PHE A 899 -27.36 14.80 -6.14
C PHE A 899 -27.94 15.00 -7.54
N ASP A 900 -28.62 16.13 -7.74
CA ASP A 900 -29.47 16.41 -8.90
C ASP A 900 -28.97 17.57 -9.76
N ARG A 901 -27.93 18.30 -9.30
CA ARG A 901 -27.31 19.41 -10.05
C ARG A 901 -26.21 18.88 -10.97
N THR A 902 -26.35 19.11 -12.28
CA THR A 902 -25.38 18.68 -13.32
C THR A 902 -24.67 19.84 -14.01
N GLU A 903 -25.16 21.07 -13.86
CA GLU A 903 -24.56 22.27 -14.43
C GLU A 903 -23.63 22.93 -13.40
N PHE A 904 -22.55 23.57 -13.88
CA PHE A 904 -21.68 24.36 -13.01
C PHE A 904 -22.32 25.74 -12.76
N PHE A 905 -22.09 26.31 -11.58
CA PHE A 905 -22.50 27.67 -11.28
C PHE A 905 -21.64 28.66 -12.04
N GLU A 906 -22.25 29.39 -12.97
CA GLU A 906 -21.68 30.53 -13.69
C GLU A 906 -22.36 31.82 -13.20
N GLY A 907 -21.77 32.48 -12.20
CA GLY A 907 -22.34 33.73 -11.66
C GLY A 907 -21.48 34.36 -10.57
N SER A 908 -21.63 35.68 -10.41
CA SER A 908 -21.02 36.49 -9.34
C SER A 908 -22.01 36.87 -8.24
N GLU A 909 -23.17 36.22 -8.20
CA GLU A 909 -24.30 36.50 -7.31
C GLU A 909 -24.82 35.18 -6.72
N MET A 910 -25.39 35.22 -5.50
CA MET A 910 -25.99 34.04 -4.88
C MET A 910 -27.43 33.83 -5.38
N PRO A 911 -27.94 32.57 -5.43
CA PRO A 911 -29.35 32.27 -5.71
C PRO A 911 -30.35 32.83 -4.67
#